data_AF-Q75C96-F1
#
_entry.id   AF-Q75C96-F1
#
_cell.length_a   1.000
_cell.length_b   1.000
_cell.length_c   1.000
_cell.angle_alpha   90.00
_cell.angle_beta   90.00
_cell.angle_gamma   90.00
#
_symmetry.space_group_name_H-M   'P 1'
#
loop_
_entity.id
_entity.type
_entity.pdbx_description
1 polymer ?
#
loop_
_entity_poly.entity_id
_entity_poly.type
_entity_poly.pdbx_seq_one_letter_code
_entity_poly.pdbx_strand_id
1 'polypeptide(L)'
;MARQVNRDLFYKLTSDLSDERVQSAIALITELNELAVEENGKEWEYVLGRLVRGLASSNKSARLGFSLCLTEVAAAALENGHIGSAEEYLERLEAALPVDKVKNGKEERGQLFGRMFGLQAMLNEPLFSRVFVAGDGQIQQAFAHQFMQRLVQLALTKAWLRQPCLFTLYQVIERLAPRATDTEFLRAVLTLLDEHNLTHTSEGLAIYLFLQNKCPEIKRILDETKIFDALPLVKRWKADNPLAKGNAKALASVLKDDALIEGDGPKQKGVWTPRLHFVWDLLLPLLAEEKVSPDTHVHIAKKHKTGKKPKSAESGMLSFGEFWQVVVDESFFSEKASSERKYLGVLIMEKAVRSVPSSLVQDIFSKNALRTLINQSSETTRHLHKLSVNFLKTIVSACETDASKVVPVLTAIWFGPNGTINFDKLTKSKTTDSLVTAKSLTATELAQLVTLLLQQLEHENTDISKIKFILDTLLHVIRAHKWKAHLSWTNPLLLALVRYAFFSAPSHLSEQSEEIITLSRERLFSVLGELIPLSKHDMGAPSWAYATLELLLQEKEKHPLALQLDAELETVTSNALKILRKIINKSTKSPNENPQLFGLELLLSVSILQVHAGDVDSASTLEELASFYESATQGADNGLVGITEILLSLVAQKKSMLRKLTLVVWESFIDKVGKEELELLLNTLSARENKAGFAQLFEGADEYEELGSDEAGTDNEDQSSESNEDSSDEVSDQEDYSDEDVAKIDKEATSALAHALRLPDNILDEDGNVGFEEMDDEEEEEESMDDEAMMELDGQLSEIFKRRKDALNKIPTGNQRKIEAKESRDSVIAFKHRVVDMLEIYCKNVERSVTKNKKLSATMSANMLSMAEPMVKAIQQTLDRPLAEKISKLLKNSVCKMKPAAYKEFTSEINEESILTSLENVHATILSPKPGQFPQLFFSACSSTSLFLSKVLIAMKDDPSTSEQVIGIYSTTMKHWNVSGKFGPNFFIDFINWLASKKSKN
;
A
#
# COMPACT_ATOMS: atom_id res chain seq x y z
N MET A 1 -29.25 49.25 -54.81
CA MET A 1 -29.65 48.01 -54.09
C MET A 1 -29.07 48.11 -52.70
N ALA A 2 -29.88 47.96 -51.66
CA ALA A 2 -29.39 47.93 -50.28
C ALA A 2 -28.36 46.79 -50.11
N ARG A 3 -27.20 47.09 -49.52
CA ARG A 3 -26.15 46.09 -49.22
C ARG A 3 -26.70 45.17 -48.12
N GLN A 4 -26.65 43.86 -48.35
CA GLN A 4 -27.11 42.84 -47.39
C GLN A 4 -25.92 42.08 -46.84
N VAL A 5 -26.02 41.58 -45.60
CA VAL A 5 -24.96 40.73 -45.04
C VAL A 5 -24.97 39.36 -45.70
N ASN A 6 -23.78 38.76 -45.82
CA ASN A 6 -23.62 37.45 -46.43
C ASN A 6 -24.38 36.38 -45.65
N ARG A 7 -25.39 35.79 -46.29
CA ARG A 7 -26.26 34.78 -45.66
C ARG A 7 -25.52 33.48 -45.37
N ASP A 8 -24.40 33.19 -46.04
CA ASP A 8 -23.59 31.99 -45.81
C ASP A 8 -22.95 31.99 -44.42
N LEU A 9 -22.74 33.17 -43.84
CA LEU A 9 -22.19 33.31 -42.48
C LEU A 9 -23.12 32.67 -41.44
N PHE A 10 -24.44 32.69 -41.65
CA PHE A 10 -25.39 32.02 -40.74
C PHE A 10 -25.26 30.49 -40.76
N TYR A 11 -24.82 29.89 -41.86
CA TYR A 11 -24.54 28.45 -41.90
C TYR A 11 -23.25 28.13 -41.16
N LYS A 12 -22.22 28.96 -41.31
CA LYS A 12 -20.94 28.79 -40.60
C LYS A 12 -21.05 29.04 -39.10
N LEU A 13 -21.99 29.88 -38.65
CA LEU A 13 -22.37 29.99 -37.22
C LEU A 13 -22.87 28.67 -36.61
N THR A 14 -23.29 27.71 -37.44
CA THR A 14 -23.73 26.38 -36.99
C THR A 14 -22.64 25.32 -37.01
N SER A 15 -21.42 25.68 -37.42
CA SER A 15 -20.27 24.76 -37.48
C SER A 15 -19.95 24.18 -36.10
N ASP A 16 -19.49 22.92 -36.07
CA ASP A 16 -19.00 22.28 -34.85
C ASP A 16 -17.63 22.80 -34.42
N LEU A 17 -16.86 23.41 -35.34
CA LEU A 17 -15.57 24.03 -35.06
C LEU A 17 -15.75 25.41 -34.41
N SER A 18 -15.07 25.64 -33.28
CA SER A 18 -15.19 26.89 -32.53
C SER A 18 -14.66 28.10 -33.31
N ASP A 19 -13.53 27.93 -33.98
CA ASP A 19 -12.87 29.03 -34.70
C ASP A 19 -13.71 29.51 -35.89
N GLU A 20 -14.35 28.60 -36.62
CA GLU A 20 -15.25 28.95 -37.72
C GLU A 20 -16.48 29.72 -37.23
N ARG A 21 -17.04 29.35 -36.07
CA ARG A 21 -18.17 30.08 -35.48
C ARG A 21 -17.77 31.50 -35.09
N VAL A 22 -16.62 31.66 -34.43
CA VAL A 22 -16.12 32.97 -33.99
C VAL A 22 -15.79 33.86 -35.19
N GLN A 23 -15.05 33.36 -36.18
CA GLN A 23 -14.74 34.11 -37.40
C GLN A 23 -15.99 34.54 -38.16
N SER A 24 -17.01 33.67 -38.21
CA SER A 24 -18.26 33.99 -38.89
C SER A 24 -19.10 35.00 -38.11
N ALA A 25 -19.07 34.96 -36.78
CA ALA A 25 -19.70 35.99 -35.95
C ALA A 25 -19.01 37.34 -36.18
N ILE A 26 -17.68 37.40 -36.16
CA ILE A 26 -16.90 38.61 -36.42
C ILE A 26 -17.24 39.16 -37.81
N ALA A 27 -17.16 38.35 -38.86
CA ALA A 27 -17.46 38.78 -40.23
C ALA A 27 -18.90 39.30 -40.36
N LEU A 28 -19.86 38.64 -39.71
CA LEU A 28 -21.27 39.05 -39.75
C LEU A 28 -21.48 40.40 -39.04
N ILE A 29 -20.82 40.62 -37.90
CA ILE A 29 -20.86 41.88 -37.15
C ILE A 29 -20.17 43.00 -37.94
N THR A 30 -19.01 42.73 -38.54
CA THR A 30 -18.28 43.70 -39.37
C THR A 30 -19.12 44.13 -40.58
N GLU A 31 -19.67 43.17 -41.34
CA GLU A 31 -20.53 43.47 -42.48
C GLU A 31 -21.78 44.24 -42.08
N LEU A 32 -22.35 43.95 -40.90
CA LEU A 32 -23.54 44.62 -40.39
C LEU A 32 -23.25 46.07 -39.94
N ASN A 33 -22.10 46.30 -39.29
CA ASN A 33 -21.68 47.63 -38.85
C ASN A 33 -21.23 48.55 -40.00
N GLU A 34 -20.81 47.99 -41.14
CA GLU A 34 -20.51 48.74 -42.36
C GLU A 34 -21.75 49.27 -43.09
N LEU A 35 -22.96 48.87 -42.67
CA LEU A 35 -24.22 49.36 -43.26
C LEU A 35 -24.61 50.73 -42.66
N ALA A 36 -24.95 51.69 -43.51
CA ALA A 36 -25.44 53.00 -43.06
C ALA A 36 -26.73 52.87 -42.24
N VAL A 37 -26.77 53.56 -41.08
CA VAL A 37 -27.80 53.46 -40.03
C VAL A 37 -29.21 53.83 -40.55
N GLU A 38 -29.32 54.80 -41.46
CA GLU A 38 -30.61 55.37 -41.89
C GLU A 38 -31.32 54.58 -43.01
N GLU A 39 -30.61 53.72 -43.77
CA GLU A 39 -31.17 53.06 -44.97
C GLU A 39 -31.47 51.55 -44.81
N ASN A 40 -30.98 50.91 -43.73
CA ASN A 40 -30.94 49.44 -43.63
C ASN A 40 -31.67 48.84 -42.41
N GLY A 41 -32.65 49.54 -41.83
CA GLY A 41 -33.43 49.03 -40.68
C GLY A 41 -34.06 47.64 -40.90
N LYS A 42 -34.48 47.33 -42.14
CA LYS A 42 -35.00 46.00 -42.52
C LYS A 42 -33.95 44.89 -42.45
N GLU A 43 -32.68 45.23 -42.71
CA GLU A 43 -31.58 44.27 -42.65
C GLU A 43 -31.22 43.94 -41.21
N TRP A 44 -31.17 44.95 -40.33
CA TRP A 44 -31.01 44.76 -38.89
C TRP A 44 -32.13 43.91 -38.30
N GLU A 45 -33.39 44.20 -38.67
CA GLU A 45 -34.55 43.40 -38.27
C GLU A 45 -34.44 41.95 -38.74
N TYR A 46 -34.01 41.73 -39.99
CA TYR A 46 -33.78 40.39 -40.53
C TYR A 46 -32.69 39.65 -39.75
N VAL A 47 -31.52 40.27 -39.54
CA VAL A 47 -30.37 39.63 -38.88
C VAL A 47 -30.71 39.29 -37.43
N LEU A 48 -31.25 40.24 -36.66
CA LEU A 48 -31.72 40.00 -35.29
C LEU A 48 -32.77 38.89 -35.26
N GLY A 49 -33.79 38.96 -36.12
CA GLY A 49 -34.82 37.94 -36.19
C GLY A 49 -34.29 36.57 -36.61
N ARG A 50 -33.24 36.51 -37.44
CA ARG A 50 -32.59 35.27 -37.88
C ARG A 50 -31.74 34.65 -36.78
N LEU A 51 -30.98 35.47 -36.04
CA LEU A 51 -30.17 35.05 -34.90
C LEU A 51 -31.07 34.50 -33.79
N VAL A 52 -32.13 35.23 -33.42
CA VAL A 52 -33.11 34.80 -32.41
C VAL A 52 -33.79 33.48 -32.80
N ARG A 53 -34.31 33.35 -34.03
CA ARG A 53 -34.88 32.08 -34.51
C ARG A 53 -33.85 30.96 -34.57
N GLY A 54 -32.58 31.29 -34.82
CA GLY A 54 -31.45 30.36 -34.81
C GLY A 54 -31.23 29.68 -33.45
N LEU A 55 -31.57 30.36 -32.34
CA LEU A 55 -31.47 29.81 -30.99
C LEU A 55 -32.43 28.63 -30.74
N ALA A 56 -33.53 28.55 -31.48
CA ALA A 56 -34.47 27.43 -31.40
C ALA A 56 -34.00 26.16 -32.13
N SER A 57 -32.83 26.21 -32.79
CA SER A 57 -32.25 25.07 -33.51
C SER A 57 -32.10 23.84 -32.61
N SER A 58 -32.26 22.64 -33.16
CA SER A 58 -31.95 21.39 -32.47
C SER A 58 -30.44 21.12 -32.36
N ASN A 59 -29.61 21.79 -33.18
CA ASN A 59 -28.16 21.67 -33.14
C ASN A 59 -27.58 22.51 -31.97
N LYS A 60 -26.83 21.87 -31.07
CA LYS A 60 -26.19 22.54 -29.92
C LYS A 60 -25.15 23.58 -30.34
N SER A 61 -24.32 23.26 -31.34
CA SER A 61 -23.28 24.16 -31.86
C SER A 61 -23.88 25.41 -32.47
N ALA A 62 -25.02 25.26 -33.14
CA ALA A 62 -25.81 26.39 -33.65
C ALA A 62 -26.25 27.32 -32.52
N ARG A 63 -26.80 26.80 -31.40
CA ARG A 63 -27.24 27.66 -30.28
C ARG A 63 -26.10 28.49 -29.70
N LEU A 64 -24.91 27.91 -29.60
CA LEU A 64 -23.72 28.62 -29.11
C LEU A 64 -23.29 29.73 -30.08
N GLY A 65 -23.16 29.42 -31.38
CA GLY A 65 -22.75 30.41 -32.38
C GLY A 65 -23.78 31.53 -32.56
N PHE A 66 -25.07 31.20 -32.62
CA PHE A 66 -26.16 32.17 -32.69
C PHE A 66 -26.24 33.04 -31.42
N SER A 67 -26.06 32.47 -30.22
CA SER A 67 -26.09 33.23 -28.96
C SER A 67 -24.92 34.21 -28.86
N LEU A 68 -23.69 33.76 -29.19
CA LEU A 68 -22.50 34.61 -29.19
C LEU A 68 -22.67 35.80 -30.14
N CYS A 69 -23.10 35.54 -31.38
CA CYS A 69 -23.31 36.60 -32.35
C CYS A 69 -24.47 37.52 -31.97
N LEU A 70 -25.51 36.98 -31.32
CA LEU A 70 -26.67 37.77 -30.87
C LEU A 70 -26.28 38.77 -29.78
N THR A 71 -25.39 38.42 -28.84
CA THR A 71 -24.91 39.35 -27.81
C THR A 71 -24.37 40.64 -28.44
N GLU A 72 -23.43 40.52 -29.37
CA GLU A 72 -22.78 41.67 -30.01
C GLU A 72 -23.74 42.44 -30.92
N VAL A 73 -24.53 41.73 -31.73
CA VAL A 73 -25.49 42.36 -32.65
C VAL A 73 -26.61 43.08 -31.88
N ALA A 74 -27.11 42.52 -30.78
CA ALA A 74 -28.09 43.18 -29.94
C ALA A 74 -27.50 44.40 -29.22
N ALA A 75 -26.26 44.33 -28.76
CA ALA A 75 -25.57 45.47 -28.17
C ALA A 75 -25.41 46.61 -29.19
N ALA A 76 -24.96 46.31 -30.41
CA ALA A 76 -24.82 47.29 -31.50
C ALA A 76 -26.19 47.84 -31.96
N ALA A 77 -27.23 47.00 -31.98
CA ALA A 77 -28.57 47.43 -32.34
C ALA A 77 -29.17 48.44 -31.34
N LEU A 78 -28.87 48.28 -30.04
CA LEU A 78 -29.22 49.26 -29.01
C LEU A 78 -28.37 50.54 -29.12
N GLU A 79 -27.12 50.45 -29.58
CA GLU A 79 -26.27 51.62 -29.84
C GLU A 79 -26.79 52.51 -30.95
N ASN A 80 -27.10 51.86 -32.06
CA ASN A 80 -27.42 52.52 -33.30
C ASN A 80 -28.92 52.85 -33.40
N GLY A 81 -29.68 52.65 -32.32
CA GLY A 81 -31.12 52.97 -32.26
C GLY A 81 -32.04 52.07 -33.08
N HIS A 82 -31.59 50.87 -33.46
CA HIS A 82 -32.41 49.88 -34.19
C HIS A 82 -33.36 49.09 -33.27
N ILE A 83 -33.03 49.03 -31.98
CA ILE A 83 -33.89 48.62 -30.89
C ILE A 83 -33.89 49.79 -29.90
N GLY A 84 -35.07 50.29 -29.54
CA GLY A 84 -35.25 51.47 -28.69
C GLY A 84 -34.97 51.21 -27.20
N SER A 85 -35.14 49.97 -26.73
CA SER A 85 -34.84 49.62 -25.34
C SER A 85 -34.56 48.13 -25.13
N ALA A 86 -34.06 47.79 -23.94
CA ALA A 86 -33.84 46.39 -23.56
C ALA A 86 -35.17 45.62 -23.44
N GLU A 87 -36.27 46.29 -23.07
CA GLU A 87 -37.62 45.73 -23.05
C GLU A 87 -38.10 45.37 -24.45
N GLU A 88 -37.82 46.23 -25.44
CA GLU A 88 -38.16 45.93 -26.84
C GLU A 88 -37.39 44.69 -27.35
N TYR A 89 -36.13 44.49 -26.93
CA TYR A 89 -35.41 43.25 -27.22
C TYR A 89 -36.13 42.02 -26.65
N LEU A 90 -36.60 42.08 -25.39
CA LEU A 90 -37.34 40.97 -24.76
C LEU A 90 -38.66 40.68 -25.47
N GLU A 91 -39.38 41.72 -25.90
CA GLU A 91 -40.62 41.58 -26.68
C GLU A 91 -40.36 40.94 -28.04
N ARG A 92 -39.32 41.40 -28.76
CA ARG A 92 -38.90 40.81 -30.04
C ARG A 92 -38.46 39.35 -29.88
N LEU A 93 -37.77 39.02 -28.79
CA LEU A 93 -37.36 37.65 -28.46
C LEU A 93 -38.58 36.72 -28.30
N GLU A 94 -39.60 37.15 -27.55
CA GLU A 94 -40.80 36.37 -27.31
C GLU A 94 -41.70 36.25 -28.55
N ALA A 95 -41.81 37.33 -29.34
CA ALA A 95 -42.56 37.35 -30.58
C ALA A 95 -41.93 36.42 -31.64
N ALA A 96 -40.61 36.38 -31.72
CA ALA A 96 -39.89 35.50 -32.65
C ALA A 96 -39.90 34.02 -32.23
N LEU A 97 -40.14 33.73 -30.94
CA LEU A 97 -40.16 32.38 -30.37
C LEU A 97 -41.48 32.12 -29.59
N PRO A 98 -42.64 32.01 -30.27
CA PRO A 98 -43.94 31.93 -29.60
C PRO A 98 -44.24 30.53 -29.03
N VAL A 99 -44.56 30.43 -27.73
CA VAL A 99 -44.79 29.15 -27.02
C VAL A 99 -46.20 28.56 -27.24
N ASP A 100 -47.17 29.37 -27.67
CA ASP A 100 -48.56 28.91 -27.85
C ASP A 100 -48.86 28.36 -29.25
N LYS A 101 -47.96 28.57 -30.22
CA LYS A 101 -48.16 28.24 -31.65
C LYS A 101 -47.20 27.14 -32.12
N VAL A 102 -47.19 26.01 -31.42
CA VAL A 102 -46.23 24.93 -31.68
C VAL A 102 -46.90 23.69 -32.24
N LYS A 103 -46.32 23.09 -33.28
CA LYS A 103 -46.89 21.91 -33.96
C LYS A 103 -46.53 20.59 -33.27
N ASN A 104 -45.40 20.53 -32.57
CA ASN A 104 -44.96 19.33 -31.83
C ASN A 104 -44.01 19.66 -30.67
N GLY A 105 -43.81 18.69 -29.76
CA GLY A 105 -42.96 18.89 -28.58
C GLY A 105 -41.46 19.12 -28.87
N LYS A 106 -40.95 18.80 -30.06
CA LYS A 106 -39.56 19.10 -30.44
C LYS A 106 -39.39 20.58 -30.76
N GLU A 107 -40.34 21.17 -31.46
CA GLU A 107 -40.39 22.59 -31.77
C GLU A 107 -40.63 23.41 -30.48
N GLU A 108 -41.50 22.94 -29.58
CA GLU A 108 -41.75 23.57 -28.27
C GLU A 108 -40.46 23.62 -27.46
N ARG A 109 -39.76 22.48 -27.38
CA ARG A 109 -38.46 22.37 -26.71
C ARG A 109 -37.43 23.31 -27.34
N GLY A 110 -37.39 23.41 -28.67
CA GLY A 110 -36.51 24.32 -29.40
C GLY A 110 -36.76 25.77 -29.00
N GLN A 111 -38.00 26.24 -29.09
CA GLN A 111 -38.38 27.61 -28.77
C GLN A 111 -38.13 27.98 -27.30
N LEU A 112 -38.44 27.07 -26.35
CA LEU A 112 -38.18 27.28 -24.93
C LEU A 112 -36.68 27.42 -24.63
N PHE A 113 -35.83 26.57 -25.23
CA PHE A 113 -34.39 26.75 -25.14
C PHE A 113 -33.93 28.04 -25.83
N GLY A 114 -34.55 28.39 -26.97
CA GLY A 114 -34.24 29.62 -27.68
C GLY A 114 -34.49 30.87 -26.82
N ARG A 115 -35.62 30.92 -26.11
CA ARG A 115 -35.91 31.99 -25.14
C ARG A 115 -34.88 32.03 -24.02
N MET A 116 -34.53 30.88 -23.44
CA MET A 116 -33.52 30.81 -22.38
C MET A 116 -32.16 31.32 -22.86
N PHE A 117 -31.67 30.86 -24.02
CA PHE A 117 -30.39 31.33 -24.57
C PHE A 117 -30.43 32.80 -25.00
N GLY A 118 -31.59 33.30 -25.43
CA GLY A 118 -31.78 34.72 -25.78
C GLY A 118 -31.73 35.62 -24.56
N LEU A 119 -32.26 35.16 -23.42
CA LEU A 119 -32.09 35.83 -22.11
C LEU A 119 -30.64 35.71 -21.63
N GLN A 120 -30.02 34.54 -21.77
CA GLN A 120 -28.62 34.31 -21.39
C GLN A 120 -27.64 35.18 -22.19
N ALA A 121 -27.94 35.49 -23.46
CA ALA A 121 -27.12 36.38 -24.28
C ALA A 121 -26.97 37.78 -23.67
N MET A 122 -27.95 38.24 -22.88
CA MET A 122 -27.91 39.52 -22.16
C MET A 122 -26.95 39.54 -20.97
N LEU A 123 -26.49 38.38 -20.52
CA LEU A 123 -25.49 38.28 -19.44
C LEU A 123 -24.06 38.45 -19.95
N ASN A 124 -23.82 38.49 -21.26
CA ASN A 124 -22.49 38.68 -21.82
C ASN A 124 -22.20 40.18 -22.03
N GLU A 125 -20.96 40.59 -21.87
CA GLU A 125 -20.52 41.94 -22.26
C GLU A 125 -20.42 42.04 -23.79
N PRO A 126 -20.61 43.24 -24.37
CA PRO A 126 -20.93 44.53 -23.74
C PRO A 126 -22.43 44.72 -23.41
N LEU A 127 -23.29 43.77 -23.80
CA LEU A 127 -24.74 43.88 -23.66
C LEU A 127 -25.18 43.99 -22.19
N PHE A 128 -24.54 43.24 -21.28
CA PHE A 128 -24.86 43.24 -19.85
C PHE A 128 -24.76 44.64 -19.22
N SER A 129 -23.60 45.28 -19.35
CA SER A 129 -23.39 46.62 -18.78
C SER A 129 -24.33 47.65 -19.40
N ARG A 130 -24.72 47.48 -20.66
CA ARG A 130 -25.63 48.40 -21.34
C ARG A 130 -27.07 48.35 -20.84
N VAL A 131 -27.55 47.15 -20.50
CA VAL A 131 -28.98 46.92 -20.19
C VAL A 131 -29.27 46.78 -18.70
N PHE A 132 -28.29 46.37 -17.89
CA PHE A 132 -28.51 46.21 -16.44
C PHE A 132 -27.86 47.29 -15.59
N VAL A 133 -26.94 48.08 -16.15
CA VAL A 133 -26.21 49.13 -15.42
C VAL A 133 -26.59 50.50 -15.99
N ALA A 134 -26.98 51.41 -15.11
CA ALA A 134 -27.27 52.80 -15.46
C ALA A 134 -25.96 53.59 -15.66
N GLY A 135 -26.06 54.79 -16.25
CA GLY A 135 -24.89 55.62 -16.54
C GLY A 135 -24.09 56.08 -15.31
N ASP A 136 -24.69 56.01 -14.12
CA ASP A 136 -24.07 56.29 -12.82
C ASP A 136 -23.45 55.05 -12.15
N GLY A 137 -23.49 53.89 -12.83
CA GLY A 137 -22.98 52.62 -12.32
C GLY A 137 -23.96 51.83 -11.43
N GLN A 138 -25.17 52.36 -11.20
CA GLN A 138 -26.20 51.68 -10.40
C GLN A 138 -26.97 50.64 -11.20
N ILE A 139 -27.71 49.77 -10.51
CA ILE A 139 -28.54 48.73 -11.14
C ILE A 139 -29.78 49.38 -11.74
N GLN A 140 -30.11 49.05 -13.00
CA GLN A 140 -31.41 49.37 -13.59
C GLN A 140 -32.50 48.47 -12.99
N GLN A 141 -33.02 48.83 -11.80
CA GLN A 141 -33.87 47.97 -10.97
C GLN A 141 -35.13 47.46 -11.70
N ALA A 142 -35.84 48.34 -12.41
CA ALA A 142 -37.07 47.98 -13.12
C ALA A 142 -36.82 46.90 -14.19
N PHE A 143 -35.77 47.10 -15.00
CA PHE A 143 -35.40 46.14 -16.05
C PHE A 143 -34.86 44.84 -15.44
N ALA A 144 -33.99 44.93 -14.42
CA ALA A 144 -33.47 43.76 -13.72
C ALA A 144 -34.60 42.90 -13.13
N HIS A 145 -35.59 43.53 -12.49
CA HIS A 145 -36.76 42.83 -11.95
C HIS A 145 -37.57 42.16 -13.05
N GLN A 146 -37.88 42.86 -14.15
CA GLN A 146 -38.61 42.30 -15.28
C GLN A 146 -37.87 41.11 -15.93
N PHE A 147 -36.55 41.22 -16.09
CA PHE A 147 -35.71 40.13 -16.61
C PHE A 147 -35.76 38.89 -15.71
N MET A 148 -35.60 39.08 -14.40
CA MET A 148 -35.68 38.00 -13.43
C MET A 148 -37.07 37.34 -13.41
N GLN A 149 -38.16 38.13 -13.50
CA GLN A 149 -39.52 37.62 -13.62
C GLN A 149 -39.70 36.73 -14.86
N ARG A 150 -39.23 37.17 -16.04
CA ARG A 150 -39.31 36.37 -17.28
C ARG A 150 -38.51 35.07 -17.18
N LEU A 151 -37.33 35.08 -16.55
CA LEU A 151 -36.55 33.87 -16.29
C LEU A 151 -37.29 32.89 -15.36
N VAL A 152 -37.90 33.39 -14.28
CA VAL A 152 -38.67 32.56 -13.34
C VAL A 152 -39.91 31.97 -14.01
N GLN A 153 -40.67 32.78 -14.76
CA GLN A 153 -41.81 32.29 -15.53
C GLN A 153 -41.38 31.19 -16.50
N LEU A 154 -40.27 31.38 -17.21
CA LEU A 154 -39.71 30.37 -18.11
C LEU A 154 -39.29 29.11 -17.34
N ALA A 155 -38.64 29.23 -16.18
CA ALA A 155 -38.23 28.12 -15.32
C ALA A 155 -39.42 27.27 -14.84
N LEU A 156 -40.58 27.90 -14.64
CA LEU A 156 -41.81 27.24 -14.18
C LEU A 156 -42.58 26.54 -15.30
N THR A 157 -42.22 26.72 -16.57
CA THR A 157 -42.92 26.08 -17.70
C THR A 157 -42.73 24.56 -17.75
N LYS A 158 -41.48 24.07 -17.65
CA LYS A 158 -41.12 22.64 -17.74
C LYS A 158 -39.98 22.30 -16.78
N ALA A 159 -40.09 21.13 -16.13
CA ALA A 159 -39.11 20.68 -15.13
C ALA A 159 -37.66 20.60 -15.64
N TRP A 160 -37.44 20.16 -16.88
CA TRP A 160 -36.11 20.06 -17.48
C TRP A 160 -35.48 21.40 -17.88
N LEU A 161 -36.25 22.49 -17.89
CA LEU A 161 -35.79 23.84 -18.21
C LEU A 161 -35.47 24.65 -16.95
N ARG A 162 -36.03 24.24 -15.80
CA ARG A 162 -35.88 24.89 -14.51
C ARG A 162 -34.41 25.16 -14.15
N GLN A 163 -33.59 24.11 -14.07
CA GLN A 163 -32.21 24.26 -13.60
C GLN A 163 -31.39 25.22 -14.49
N PRO A 164 -31.40 25.11 -15.84
CA PRO A 164 -30.75 26.12 -16.69
C PRO A 164 -31.23 27.57 -16.48
N CYS A 165 -32.55 27.77 -16.34
CA CYS A 165 -33.10 29.11 -16.12
C CYS A 165 -32.76 29.68 -14.74
N LEU A 166 -32.85 28.87 -13.68
CA LEU A 166 -32.53 29.30 -12.31
C LEU A 166 -31.02 29.44 -12.09
N PHE A 167 -30.19 28.68 -12.82
CA PHE A 167 -28.75 28.94 -12.88
C PHE A 167 -28.46 30.29 -13.55
N THR A 168 -29.16 30.62 -14.64
CA THR A 168 -29.05 31.95 -15.28
C THR A 168 -29.51 33.06 -14.33
N LEU A 169 -30.57 32.81 -13.53
CA LEU A 169 -31.02 33.72 -12.48
C LEU A 169 -29.93 33.94 -11.41
N TYR A 170 -29.27 32.86 -10.96
CA TYR A 170 -28.13 32.95 -10.05
C TYR A 170 -27.00 33.81 -10.64
N GLN A 171 -26.63 33.59 -11.91
CA GLN A 171 -25.56 34.34 -12.59
C GLN A 171 -25.86 35.84 -12.72
N VAL A 172 -27.10 36.23 -13.03
CA VAL A 172 -27.46 37.65 -13.10
C VAL A 172 -27.41 38.29 -11.70
N ILE A 173 -27.88 37.59 -10.67
CA ILE A 173 -27.80 38.06 -9.28
C ILE A 173 -26.34 38.21 -8.84
N GLU A 174 -25.50 37.23 -9.16
CA GLU A 174 -24.07 37.24 -8.83
C GLU A 174 -23.34 38.46 -9.43
N ARG A 175 -23.68 38.84 -10.67
CA ARG A 175 -23.08 40.01 -11.33
C ARG A 175 -23.63 41.36 -10.86
N LEU A 176 -24.89 41.41 -10.43
CA LEU A 176 -25.54 42.65 -9.98
C LEU A 176 -25.33 42.93 -8.49
N ALA A 177 -25.25 41.90 -7.65
CA ALA A 177 -25.15 42.04 -6.20
C ALA A 177 -24.02 42.98 -5.71
N PRO A 178 -22.80 42.98 -6.30
CA PRO A 178 -21.74 43.92 -5.90
C PRO A 178 -22.07 45.40 -6.16
N ARG A 179 -23.06 45.69 -6.99
CA ARG A 179 -23.53 47.06 -7.33
C ARG A 179 -24.73 47.50 -6.49
N ALA A 180 -25.24 46.65 -5.62
CA ALA A 180 -26.37 47.01 -4.77
C ALA A 180 -25.93 48.02 -3.70
N THR A 181 -26.56 49.18 -3.69
CA THR A 181 -26.28 50.26 -2.72
C THR A 181 -27.31 50.33 -1.59
N ASP A 182 -28.49 49.75 -1.79
CA ASP A 182 -29.62 49.80 -0.87
C ASP A 182 -30.36 48.46 -0.77
N THR A 183 -31.50 48.46 -0.07
CA THR A 183 -32.32 47.24 0.08
C THR A 183 -33.16 46.89 -1.14
N GLU A 184 -33.34 47.78 -2.12
CA GLU A 184 -34.34 47.62 -3.19
C GLU A 184 -34.09 46.36 -4.01
N PHE A 185 -32.85 46.17 -4.47
CA PHE A 185 -32.43 44.97 -5.22
C PHE A 185 -32.70 43.68 -4.43
N LEU A 186 -32.35 43.69 -3.13
CA LEU A 186 -32.51 42.52 -2.27
C LEU A 186 -33.99 42.22 -1.99
N ARG A 187 -34.83 43.25 -1.79
CA ARG A 187 -36.29 43.07 -1.67
C ARG A 187 -36.85 42.42 -2.93
N ALA A 188 -36.48 42.93 -4.11
CA ALA A 188 -36.93 42.39 -5.38
C ALA A 188 -36.56 40.91 -5.56
N VAL A 189 -35.32 40.52 -5.22
CA VAL A 189 -34.86 39.12 -5.30
C VAL A 189 -35.58 38.22 -4.30
N LEU A 190 -35.65 38.61 -3.01
CA LEU A 190 -36.25 37.79 -1.96
C LEU A 190 -37.75 37.61 -2.16
N THR A 191 -38.46 38.67 -2.52
CA THR A 191 -39.90 38.62 -2.84
C THR A 191 -40.17 37.73 -4.04
N LEU A 192 -39.37 37.85 -5.12
CA LEU A 192 -39.52 37.01 -6.31
C LEU A 192 -39.35 35.51 -6.00
N LEU A 193 -38.38 35.16 -5.15
CA LEU A 193 -38.16 33.77 -4.73
C LEU A 193 -39.33 33.24 -3.87
N ASP A 194 -39.87 34.05 -2.97
CA ASP A 194 -40.97 33.66 -2.08
C ASP A 194 -42.29 33.49 -2.85
N GLU A 195 -42.66 34.47 -3.68
CA GLU A 195 -43.89 34.48 -4.50
C GLU A 195 -43.98 33.25 -5.41
N HIS A 196 -42.84 32.81 -5.96
CA HIS A 196 -42.77 31.67 -6.86
C HIS A 196 -42.36 30.35 -6.17
N ASN A 197 -42.30 30.31 -4.84
CA ASN A 197 -41.95 29.13 -4.04
C ASN A 197 -40.55 28.55 -4.35
N LEU A 198 -39.60 29.40 -4.72
CA LEU A 198 -38.24 29.03 -5.09
C LEU A 198 -37.26 29.08 -3.90
N THR A 199 -37.63 29.68 -2.77
CA THR A 199 -36.77 29.80 -1.58
C THR A 199 -36.19 28.46 -1.09
N HIS A 200 -36.98 27.40 -1.18
CA HIS A 200 -36.59 26.04 -0.81
C HIS A 200 -36.32 25.15 -2.03
N THR A 201 -35.56 25.68 -2.98
CA THR A 201 -34.98 24.92 -4.10
C THR A 201 -33.46 24.94 -4.01
N SER A 202 -32.76 24.07 -4.75
CA SER A 202 -31.29 24.03 -4.71
C SER A 202 -30.67 25.34 -5.22
N GLU A 203 -31.29 25.99 -6.21
CA GLU A 203 -30.88 27.29 -6.73
C GLU A 203 -31.27 28.43 -5.81
N GLY A 204 -32.46 28.40 -5.21
CA GLY A 204 -32.84 29.36 -4.17
C GLY A 204 -31.88 29.31 -2.97
N LEU A 205 -31.52 28.11 -2.52
CA LEU A 205 -30.48 27.90 -1.51
C LEU A 205 -29.13 28.51 -1.96
N ALA A 206 -28.70 28.27 -3.20
CA ALA A 206 -27.46 28.83 -3.72
C ALA A 206 -27.46 30.37 -3.72
N ILE A 207 -28.59 31.00 -4.11
CA ILE A 207 -28.77 32.45 -4.07
C ILE A 207 -28.67 32.97 -2.63
N TYR A 208 -29.38 32.36 -1.68
CA TYR A 208 -29.29 32.75 -0.26
C TYR A 208 -27.87 32.63 0.29
N LEU A 209 -27.19 31.50 0.01
CA LEU A 209 -25.82 31.28 0.47
C LEU A 209 -24.85 32.31 -0.12
N PHE A 210 -24.99 32.63 -1.41
CA PHE A 210 -24.17 33.63 -2.07
C PHE A 210 -24.39 35.03 -1.47
N LEU A 211 -25.64 35.48 -1.37
CA LEU A 211 -26.00 36.80 -0.84
C LEU A 211 -25.50 36.99 0.60
N GLN A 212 -25.57 35.95 1.43
CA GLN A 212 -25.19 36.04 2.85
C GLN A 212 -23.68 35.90 3.11
N ASN A 213 -22.95 35.19 2.24
CA ASN A 213 -21.59 34.77 2.57
C ASN A 213 -20.52 35.12 1.52
N LYS A 214 -20.87 35.32 0.25
CA LYS A 214 -19.90 35.54 -0.83
C LYS A 214 -19.86 36.98 -1.36
N CYS A 215 -20.89 37.80 -1.11
CA CYS A 215 -20.91 39.22 -1.49
C CYS A 215 -20.82 40.15 -0.25
N PRO A 216 -19.68 40.85 -0.03
CA PRO A 216 -19.49 41.74 1.11
C PRO A 216 -20.49 42.91 1.16
N GLU A 217 -20.83 43.50 0.02
CA GLU A 217 -21.73 44.65 -0.10
C GLU A 217 -23.13 44.29 0.38
N ILE A 218 -23.66 43.16 -0.10
CA ILE A 218 -24.96 42.64 0.34
C ILE A 218 -24.93 42.25 1.82
N LYS A 219 -23.85 41.63 2.29
CA LYS A 219 -23.71 41.27 3.71
C LYS A 219 -23.79 42.50 4.61
N ARG A 220 -23.11 43.60 4.25
CA ARG A 220 -23.22 44.88 4.95
C ARG A 220 -24.67 45.38 5.00
N ILE A 221 -25.37 45.36 3.86
CA ILE A 221 -26.78 45.79 3.78
C ILE A 221 -27.67 44.91 4.66
N LEU A 222 -27.48 43.59 4.65
CA LEU A 222 -28.21 42.64 5.48
C LEU A 222 -28.04 42.94 6.98
N ASP A 223 -26.81 43.18 7.42
CA ASP A 223 -26.46 43.44 8.82
C ASP A 223 -27.02 44.81 9.29
N GLU A 224 -26.98 45.84 8.43
CA GLU A 224 -27.42 47.20 8.75
C GLU A 224 -28.96 47.35 8.76
N THR A 225 -29.66 46.67 7.85
CA THR A 225 -31.07 47.00 7.54
C THR A 225 -32.09 46.03 8.13
N LYS A 226 -31.66 44.86 8.63
CA LYS A 226 -32.56 43.79 9.14
C LYS A 226 -33.74 43.51 8.21
N ILE A 227 -33.46 43.44 6.91
CA ILE A 227 -34.47 43.39 5.85
C ILE A 227 -35.53 42.29 6.02
N PHE A 228 -35.18 41.17 6.64
CA PHE A 228 -36.07 40.03 6.87
C PHE A 228 -37.20 40.32 7.88
N ASP A 229 -37.04 41.34 8.74
CA ASP A 229 -38.10 41.79 9.64
C ASP A 229 -39.12 42.70 8.92
N ALA A 230 -38.68 43.40 7.87
CA ALA A 230 -39.48 44.36 7.11
C ALA A 230 -40.23 43.74 5.92
N LEU A 231 -39.88 42.52 5.52
CA LEU A 231 -40.49 41.80 4.39
C LEU A 231 -41.43 40.69 4.87
N PRO A 232 -42.70 40.64 4.41
CA PRO A 232 -43.66 39.61 4.79
C PRO A 232 -43.42 38.29 4.00
N LEU A 233 -42.25 37.68 4.16
CA LEU A 233 -41.88 36.42 3.50
C LEU A 233 -42.55 35.22 4.17
N VAL A 234 -43.28 34.41 3.40
CA VAL A 234 -44.04 33.25 3.90
C VAL A 234 -43.14 32.03 4.10
N LYS A 235 -42.20 31.79 3.19
CA LYS A 235 -41.32 30.59 3.16
C LYS A 235 -39.89 30.90 3.59
N ARG A 236 -39.73 31.78 4.59
CA ARG A 236 -38.41 32.18 5.09
C ARG A 236 -37.70 31.05 5.83
N TRP A 237 -36.36 30.99 5.69
CA TRP A 237 -35.52 30.10 6.48
C TRP A 237 -35.60 30.46 7.96
N LYS A 238 -35.55 29.47 8.87
CA LYS A 238 -35.50 29.78 10.31
C LYS A 238 -34.23 30.55 10.65
N ALA A 239 -34.34 31.53 11.55
CA ALA A 239 -33.27 32.46 11.89
C ALA A 239 -32.66 33.18 10.66
N ASP A 240 -33.44 33.28 9.58
CA ASP A 240 -33.10 33.95 8.32
C ASP A 240 -31.80 33.42 7.66
N ASN A 241 -31.33 32.23 8.07
CA ASN A 241 -30.09 31.63 7.59
C ASN A 241 -30.32 30.15 7.23
N PRO A 242 -30.07 29.71 5.99
CA PRO A 242 -30.23 28.31 5.61
C PRO A 242 -29.42 27.34 6.45
N LEU A 243 -28.25 27.76 6.96
CA LEU A 243 -27.33 26.93 7.75
C LEU A 243 -27.63 26.93 9.26
N ALA A 244 -28.75 27.51 9.70
CA ALA A 244 -29.16 27.41 11.11
C ALA A 244 -29.57 25.98 11.49
N LYS A 245 -29.29 25.56 12.74
CA LYS A 245 -29.59 24.20 13.23
C LYS A 245 -31.04 23.75 13.01
N GLY A 246 -31.99 24.69 13.13
CA GLY A 246 -33.41 24.43 12.92
C GLY A 246 -33.79 24.03 11.48
N ASN A 247 -32.89 24.21 10.50
CA ASN A 247 -33.14 24.02 9.07
C ASN A 247 -32.54 22.74 8.48
N ALA A 248 -31.83 21.91 9.26
CA ALA A 248 -31.15 20.70 8.73
C ALA A 248 -32.07 19.76 7.92
N LYS A 249 -33.29 19.50 8.41
CA LYS A 249 -34.28 18.67 7.69
C LYS A 249 -34.81 19.35 6.42
N ALA A 250 -34.96 20.67 6.44
CA ALA A 250 -35.38 21.43 5.27
C ALA A 250 -34.27 21.38 4.20
N LEU A 251 -33.00 21.60 4.58
CA LEU A 251 -31.84 21.46 3.70
C LEU A 251 -31.78 20.07 3.05
N ALA A 252 -31.98 19.00 3.84
CA ALA A 252 -32.04 17.65 3.32
C ALA A 252 -33.13 17.45 2.26
N SER A 253 -34.33 18.03 2.46
CA SER A 253 -35.41 17.99 1.46
C SER A 253 -35.05 18.76 0.19
N VAL A 254 -34.50 19.97 0.35
CA VAL A 254 -34.11 20.85 -0.76
C VAL A 254 -33.04 20.20 -1.65
N LEU A 255 -32.02 19.62 -1.04
CA LEU A 255 -30.90 19.01 -1.78
C LEU A 255 -31.25 17.66 -2.40
N LYS A 256 -32.30 16.98 -1.92
CA LYS A 256 -32.87 15.80 -2.58
C LYS A 256 -33.78 16.13 -3.76
N ASP A 257 -34.10 17.40 -3.96
CA ASP A 257 -35.17 17.86 -4.85
C ASP A 257 -36.52 17.15 -4.55
N ASP A 258 -36.70 16.78 -3.28
CA ASP A 258 -37.99 16.33 -2.75
C ASP A 258 -38.84 17.59 -2.63
N ALA A 259 -39.66 17.87 -3.66
CA ALA A 259 -40.60 18.98 -3.65
C ALA A 259 -41.29 19.04 -2.29
N LEU A 260 -41.11 20.14 -1.54
CA LEU A 260 -41.78 20.33 -0.26
C LEU A 260 -43.28 20.24 -0.51
N ILE A 261 -43.85 19.11 -0.09
CA ILE A 261 -45.26 18.79 -0.17
C ILE A 261 -45.94 19.64 0.88
N GLU A 262 -46.28 20.88 0.56
CA GLU A 262 -47.31 21.69 1.22
C GLU A 262 -47.45 23.02 0.47
N GLY A 263 -48.31 23.04 -0.54
CA GLY A 263 -48.66 24.21 -1.33
C GLY A 263 -49.28 23.85 -2.69
N ASP A 264 -50.29 24.61 -3.10
CA ASP A 264 -51.09 24.40 -4.33
C ASP A 264 -50.36 24.84 -5.63
N GLY A 265 -49.01 24.80 -5.62
CA GLY A 265 -48.16 25.23 -6.73
C GLY A 265 -47.88 24.11 -7.76
N PRO A 266 -47.36 24.46 -8.96
CA PRO A 266 -47.12 23.51 -10.04
C PRO A 266 -46.13 22.39 -9.63
N LYS A 267 -46.65 21.17 -9.50
CA LYS A 267 -45.94 19.94 -9.08
C LYS A 267 -45.01 19.43 -10.18
N GLN A 268 -43.88 20.09 -10.39
CA GLN A 268 -42.83 19.59 -11.28
C GLN A 268 -41.76 18.87 -10.45
N LYS A 269 -41.79 17.53 -10.49
CA LYS A 269 -40.73 16.68 -9.92
C LYS A 269 -39.39 16.92 -10.62
N GLY A 270 -38.31 16.94 -9.84
CA GLY A 270 -36.94 17.00 -10.35
C GLY A 270 -36.62 15.92 -11.37
N VAL A 271 -35.88 16.29 -12.42
CA VAL A 271 -35.33 15.34 -13.39
C VAL A 271 -33.97 14.89 -12.87
N TRP A 272 -33.80 13.59 -12.60
CA TRP A 272 -32.51 13.08 -12.16
C TRP A 272 -31.43 13.30 -13.21
N THR A 273 -30.24 13.72 -12.77
CA THR A 273 -29.04 13.83 -13.61
C THR A 273 -27.83 13.23 -12.89
N PRO A 274 -26.87 12.63 -13.61
CA PRO A 274 -25.67 12.03 -13.02
C PRO A 274 -24.60 13.08 -12.69
N ARG A 275 -25.00 14.30 -12.30
CA ARG A 275 -24.10 15.40 -11.97
C ARG A 275 -24.57 16.07 -10.69
N LEU A 276 -23.62 16.49 -9.86
CA LEU A 276 -23.95 17.28 -8.69
C LEU A 276 -24.46 18.65 -9.10
N HIS A 277 -25.46 19.13 -8.36
CA HIS A 277 -25.92 20.50 -8.46
C HIS A 277 -24.81 21.48 -8.03
N PHE A 278 -24.69 22.63 -8.69
CA PHE A 278 -23.62 23.62 -8.42
C PHE A 278 -23.67 24.21 -7.01
N VAL A 279 -24.80 24.10 -6.30
CA VAL A 279 -24.93 24.53 -4.89
C VAL A 279 -23.86 23.89 -3.99
N TRP A 280 -23.39 22.67 -4.31
CA TRP A 280 -22.34 22.00 -3.57
C TRP A 280 -20.97 22.70 -3.69
N ASP A 281 -20.73 23.47 -4.76
CA ASP A 281 -19.54 24.32 -4.90
C ASP A 281 -19.53 25.50 -3.92
N LEU A 282 -20.71 25.95 -3.48
CA LEU A 282 -20.84 27.01 -2.48
C LEU A 282 -20.92 26.43 -1.07
N LEU A 283 -21.68 25.35 -0.91
CA LEU A 283 -22.05 24.80 0.39
C LEU A 283 -20.87 24.15 1.13
N LEU A 284 -20.07 23.31 0.44
CA LEU A 284 -18.96 22.59 1.09
C LEU A 284 -17.87 23.54 1.60
N PRO A 285 -17.38 24.54 0.83
CA PRO A 285 -16.40 25.49 1.35
C PRO A 285 -16.93 26.30 2.54
N LEU A 286 -18.20 26.73 2.51
CA LEU A 286 -18.80 27.49 3.62
C LEU A 286 -18.90 26.67 4.91
N LEU A 287 -19.19 25.37 4.80
CA LEU A 287 -19.19 24.47 5.96
C LEU A 287 -17.77 24.10 6.42
N ALA A 288 -16.78 24.17 5.53
CA ALA A 288 -15.37 23.90 5.83
C ALA A 288 -14.63 25.10 6.45
N GLU A 289 -15.09 26.32 6.18
CA GLU A 289 -14.57 27.59 6.74
C GLU A 289 -14.94 27.79 8.24
N GLU A 290 -15.49 26.77 8.91
CA GLU A 290 -15.90 26.83 10.31
C GLU A 290 -14.75 27.36 11.19
N LYS A 291 -14.92 28.59 11.72
CA LYS A 291 -13.97 29.19 12.67
C LYS A 291 -13.96 28.31 13.92
N VAL A 292 -12.95 27.47 14.03
CA VAL A 292 -12.71 26.60 15.19
C VAL A 292 -12.73 27.46 16.45
N SER A 293 -13.83 27.38 17.21
CA SER A 293 -13.79 27.65 18.64
C SER A 293 -13.19 26.39 19.27
N PRO A 294 -12.08 26.49 20.04
CA PRO A 294 -11.48 25.33 20.66
C PRO A 294 -12.43 24.84 21.75
N ASP A 295 -13.01 23.66 21.55
CA ASP A 295 -13.64 22.75 22.53
C ASP A 295 -14.97 22.18 22.03
N THR A 296 -14.94 21.31 21.02
CA THR A 296 -16.02 20.31 20.84
C THR A 296 -15.58 19.04 20.11
N HIS A 297 -14.50 18.39 20.56
CA HIS A 297 -14.35 16.95 20.35
C HIS A 297 -14.92 16.23 21.58
N VAL A 298 -16.23 16.06 21.64
CA VAL A 298 -16.86 15.11 22.58
C VAL A 298 -17.90 14.29 21.83
N HIS A 299 -17.59 12.99 21.77
CA HIS A 299 -18.40 11.84 21.42
C HIS A 299 -19.93 12.04 21.47
N ILE A 300 -20.59 11.69 20.37
CA ILE A 300 -22.05 11.45 20.34
C ILE A 300 -22.32 10.16 21.12
N ALA A 301 -22.46 10.27 22.44
CA ALA A 301 -22.98 9.22 23.29
C ALA A 301 -24.51 9.14 23.17
N LYS A 302 -25.04 7.91 23.10
CA LYS A 302 -26.47 7.58 23.05
C LYS A 302 -27.20 8.24 24.23
N LYS A 303 -28.21 9.08 23.93
CA LYS A 303 -29.07 9.72 24.94
C LYS A 303 -30.03 8.71 25.57
N HIS A 304 -29.84 8.45 26.85
CA HIS A 304 -30.92 7.98 27.74
C HIS A 304 -31.88 9.15 28.05
N LYS A 305 -33.19 8.85 28.05
CA LYS A 305 -34.27 9.73 28.50
C LYS A 305 -34.13 10.01 29.99
N THR A 306 -34.15 11.29 30.39
CA THR A 306 -35.15 11.93 31.28
C THR A 306 -34.65 13.29 31.74
N GLY A 307 -35.44 14.36 31.57
CA GLY A 307 -35.15 15.69 32.13
C GLY A 307 -35.52 16.83 31.16
N LYS A 308 -36.53 17.62 31.53
CA LYS A 308 -37.03 18.80 30.78
C LYS A 308 -35.88 19.76 30.44
N LYS A 309 -35.65 20.03 29.14
CA LYS A 309 -34.72 21.05 28.66
C LYS A 309 -35.35 22.47 28.69
N PRO A 310 -34.60 23.52 29.03
CA PRO A 310 -35.00 24.91 28.80
C PRO A 310 -34.91 25.27 27.30
N LYS A 311 -35.76 26.21 26.86
CA LYS A 311 -36.05 26.58 25.45
C LYS A 311 -34.99 27.47 24.75
N SER A 312 -33.69 27.29 24.98
CA SER A 312 -32.64 28.18 24.40
C SER A 312 -31.65 27.52 23.43
N ALA A 313 -31.91 26.29 22.95
CA ALA A 313 -30.93 25.52 22.16
C ALA A 313 -31.02 25.66 20.62
N GLU A 314 -31.85 26.54 20.06
CA GLU A 314 -32.13 26.60 18.61
C GLU A 314 -31.37 27.68 17.81
N SER A 315 -30.51 28.51 18.43
CA SER A 315 -29.89 29.67 17.76
C SER A 315 -28.49 29.46 17.19
N GLY A 316 -27.98 28.22 17.11
CA GLY A 316 -26.64 27.93 16.57
C GLY A 316 -26.62 27.68 15.07
N MET A 317 -25.45 27.86 14.43
CA MET A 317 -25.16 27.37 13.07
C MET A 317 -24.89 25.85 13.08
N LEU A 318 -25.21 25.16 11.98
CA LEU A 318 -24.89 23.76 11.77
C LEU A 318 -23.38 23.57 11.63
N SER A 319 -22.80 22.66 12.41
CA SER A 319 -21.44 22.21 12.16
C SER A 319 -21.37 21.28 10.95
N PHE A 320 -20.17 21.08 10.39
CA PHE A 320 -19.98 20.15 9.27
C PHE A 320 -20.51 18.74 9.60
N GLY A 321 -20.17 18.19 10.77
CA GLY A 321 -20.61 16.86 11.20
C GLY A 321 -22.14 16.76 11.36
N GLU A 322 -22.80 17.76 11.96
CA GLU A 322 -24.27 17.80 12.08
C GLU A 322 -24.95 17.87 10.71
N PHE A 323 -24.42 18.69 9.81
CA PHE A 323 -24.89 18.78 8.43
C PHE A 323 -24.71 17.44 7.71
N TRP A 324 -23.52 16.85 7.79
CA TRP A 324 -23.19 15.62 7.08
C TRP A 324 -24.09 14.47 7.50
N GLN A 325 -24.31 14.31 8.80
CA GLN A 325 -25.17 13.27 9.34
C GLN A 325 -26.61 13.39 8.80
N VAL A 326 -27.23 14.56 8.90
CA VAL A 326 -28.67 14.73 8.56
C VAL A 326 -28.87 14.82 7.05
N VAL A 327 -28.05 15.61 6.37
CA VAL A 327 -28.25 15.98 4.96
C VAL A 327 -27.64 14.97 4.01
N VAL A 328 -26.52 14.33 4.37
CA VAL A 328 -25.83 13.38 3.49
C VAL A 328 -26.11 11.94 3.91
N ASP A 329 -25.75 11.56 5.13
CA ASP A 329 -25.83 10.16 5.59
C ASP A 329 -27.27 9.64 5.71
N GLU A 330 -28.11 10.34 6.47
CA GLU A 330 -29.51 9.95 6.72
C GLU A 330 -30.44 10.21 5.52
N SER A 331 -29.94 10.86 4.47
CA SER A 331 -30.73 11.23 3.29
C SER A 331 -30.29 10.47 2.04
N PHE A 332 -29.07 10.70 1.54
CA PHE A 332 -28.56 10.09 0.31
C PHE A 332 -28.14 8.64 0.48
N PHE A 333 -27.71 8.26 1.70
CA PHE A 333 -27.27 6.90 2.01
C PHE A 333 -28.27 6.11 2.87
N SER A 334 -29.45 6.66 3.13
CA SER A 334 -30.50 5.94 3.86
C SER A 334 -30.82 4.59 3.21
N GLU A 335 -31.30 3.65 4.01
CA GLU A 335 -31.63 2.30 3.52
C GLU A 335 -32.69 2.33 2.40
N LYS A 336 -33.63 3.28 2.50
CA LYS A 336 -34.69 3.53 1.52
C LYS A 336 -34.25 4.41 0.34
N ALA A 337 -33.00 4.89 0.31
CA ALA A 337 -32.51 5.71 -0.80
C ALA A 337 -32.31 4.86 -2.06
N SER A 338 -32.76 5.39 -3.20
CA SER A 338 -32.62 4.76 -4.51
C SER A 338 -31.15 4.70 -4.96
N SER A 339 -30.88 3.90 -5.99
CA SER A 339 -29.52 3.77 -6.56
C SER A 339 -28.98 5.12 -7.08
N GLU A 340 -29.86 5.94 -7.64
CA GLU A 340 -29.62 7.28 -8.16
C GLU A 340 -29.25 8.27 -7.04
N ARG A 341 -29.90 8.16 -5.88
CA ARG A 341 -29.58 8.98 -4.70
C ARG A 341 -28.23 8.58 -4.12
N LYS A 342 -27.97 7.28 -3.99
CA LYS A 342 -26.67 6.78 -3.53
C LYS A 342 -25.55 7.15 -4.51
N TYR A 343 -25.81 7.16 -5.81
CA TYR A 343 -24.88 7.67 -6.84
C TYR A 343 -24.49 9.12 -6.55
N LEU A 344 -25.46 10.01 -6.35
CA LEU A 344 -25.20 11.41 -5.99
C LEU A 344 -24.49 11.53 -4.64
N GLY A 345 -24.85 10.71 -3.66
CA GLY A 345 -24.17 10.62 -2.36
C GLY A 345 -22.67 10.35 -2.51
N VAL A 346 -22.28 9.37 -3.34
CA VAL A 346 -20.86 9.06 -3.57
C VAL A 346 -20.15 10.20 -4.30
N LEU A 347 -20.80 10.89 -5.23
CA LEU A 347 -20.23 12.09 -5.84
C LEU A 347 -20.02 13.22 -4.81
N ILE A 348 -20.94 13.39 -3.83
CA ILE A 348 -20.77 14.34 -2.73
C ILE A 348 -19.54 13.97 -1.90
N MET A 349 -19.36 12.68 -1.58
CA MET A 349 -18.15 12.19 -0.90
C MET A 349 -16.88 12.47 -1.70
N GLU A 350 -16.87 12.18 -3.00
CA GLU A 350 -15.74 12.45 -3.90
C GLU A 350 -15.34 13.94 -3.90
N LYS A 351 -16.32 14.84 -3.85
CA LYS A 351 -16.07 16.29 -3.78
C LYS A 351 -15.61 16.72 -2.40
N ALA A 352 -16.24 16.21 -1.34
CA ALA A 352 -15.94 16.55 0.03
C ALA A 352 -14.51 16.15 0.41
N VAL A 353 -14.07 14.90 0.15
CA VAL A 353 -12.73 14.42 0.50
C VAL A 353 -11.62 15.29 -0.13
N ARG A 354 -11.85 15.82 -1.34
CA ARG A 354 -10.89 16.70 -2.03
C ARG A 354 -10.88 18.13 -1.47
N SER A 355 -12.01 18.62 -0.97
CA SER A 355 -12.19 20.05 -0.63
C SER A 355 -12.14 20.38 0.86
N VAL A 356 -12.51 19.45 1.75
CA VAL A 356 -12.50 19.71 3.20
C VAL A 356 -11.11 19.59 3.80
N PRO A 357 -10.80 20.32 4.90
CA PRO A 357 -9.57 20.15 5.66
C PRO A 357 -9.51 18.80 6.38
N SER A 358 -8.30 18.39 6.81
CA SER A 358 -8.07 17.13 7.52
C SER A 358 -8.83 17.00 8.84
N SER A 359 -9.18 18.10 9.50
CA SER A 359 -10.01 18.10 10.72
C SER A 359 -11.44 17.61 10.50
N LEU A 360 -11.99 17.75 9.29
CA LEU A 360 -13.39 17.43 8.97
C LEU A 360 -13.53 16.15 8.13
N VAL A 361 -12.43 15.62 7.58
CA VAL A 361 -12.49 14.49 6.65
C VAL A 361 -13.04 13.21 7.29
N GLN A 362 -12.89 13.04 8.61
CA GLN A 362 -13.40 11.88 9.34
C GLN A 362 -14.93 11.80 9.28
N ASP A 363 -15.63 12.93 9.32
CA ASP A 363 -17.10 12.99 9.33
C ASP A 363 -17.72 12.46 8.03
N ILE A 364 -16.95 12.47 6.93
CA ILE A 364 -17.38 11.95 5.62
C ILE A 364 -17.70 10.46 5.69
N PHE A 365 -16.97 9.70 6.51
CA PHE A 365 -17.08 8.25 6.64
C PHE A 365 -18.14 7.85 7.68
N SER A 366 -19.33 8.43 7.53
CA SER A 366 -20.49 8.19 8.37
C SER A 366 -21.07 6.77 8.19
N LYS A 367 -21.95 6.35 9.10
CA LYS A 367 -22.45 4.97 9.21
C LYS A 367 -23.01 4.42 7.89
N ASN A 368 -23.96 5.13 7.29
CA ASN A 368 -24.62 4.63 6.08
C ASN A 368 -23.75 4.79 4.84
N ALA A 369 -22.94 5.86 4.78
CA ALA A 369 -21.96 6.08 3.73
C ALA A 369 -20.93 4.95 3.67
N LEU A 370 -20.30 4.61 4.80
CA LEU A 370 -19.29 3.55 4.88
C LEU A 370 -19.89 2.17 4.59
N ARG A 371 -21.08 1.87 5.15
CA ARG A 371 -21.83 0.63 4.81
C ARG A 371 -22.14 0.54 3.32
N THR A 372 -22.57 1.64 2.71
CA THR A 372 -22.85 1.69 1.26
C THR A 372 -21.58 1.49 0.45
N LEU A 373 -20.47 2.11 0.84
CA LEU A 373 -19.18 1.97 0.18
C LEU A 373 -18.66 0.54 0.21
N ILE A 374 -18.65 -0.10 1.38
CA ILE A 374 -18.23 -1.49 1.55
C ILE A 374 -19.11 -2.41 0.70
N ASN A 375 -20.43 -2.25 0.80
CA ASN A 375 -21.36 -3.07 0.04
C ASN A 375 -21.19 -2.86 -1.46
N GLN A 376 -21.17 -1.63 -1.96
CA GLN A 376 -21.16 -1.41 -3.41
C GLN A 376 -19.81 -1.77 -4.06
N SER A 377 -18.70 -1.73 -3.32
CA SER A 377 -17.38 -2.09 -3.84
C SER A 377 -17.11 -3.60 -3.89
N SER A 378 -17.77 -4.43 -3.08
CA SER A 378 -17.41 -5.86 -2.91
C SER A 378 -17.65 -6.76 -4.15
N GLU A 379 -18.60 -6.40 -5.01
CA GLU A 379 -19.05 -7.22 -6.14
C GLU A 379 -19.21 -6.40 -7.41
N THR A 380 -18.71 -6.93 -8.52
CA THR A 380 -18.71 -6.28 -9.84
C THR A 380 -20.11 -6.12 -10.46
N THR A 381 -21.07 -6.95 -10.04
CA THR A 381 -22.46 -6.94 -10.52
C THR A 381 -23.30 -5.80 -9.91
N ARG A 382 -22.82 -5.16 -8.84
CA ARG A 382 -23.57 -4.10 -8.14
C ARG A 382 -23.58 -2.81 -8.95
N HIS A 383 -24.74 -2.15 -9.02
CA HIS A 383 -24.96 -0.98 -9.85
C HIS A 383 -23.97 0.17 -9.62
N LEU A 384 -23.49 0.36 -8.39
CA LEU A 384 -22.56 1.46 -8.05
C LEU A 384 -21.10 1.00 -7.95
N HIS A 385 -20.77 -0.25 -8.31
CA HIS A 385 -19.44 -0.82 -8.13
C HIS A 385 -18.33 0.05 -8.73
N LYS A 386 -18.45 0.41 -10.02
CA LYS A 386 -17.45 1.23 -10.70
C LYS A 386 -17.25 2.59 -10.04
N LEU A 387 -18.33 3.21 -9.56
CA LEU A 387 -18.28 4.50 -8.87
C LEU A 387 -17.62 4.35 -7.49
N SER A 388 -18.00 3.34 -6.71
CA SER A 388 -17.42 3.06 -5.41
C SER A 388 -15.92 2.75 -5.48
N VAL A 389 -15.48 1.95 -6.46
CA VAL A 389 -14.06 1.67 -6.69
C VAL A 389 -13.31 2.94 -7.13
N ASN A 390 -13.92 3.80 -7.94
CA ASN A 390 -13.33 5.10 -8.30
C ASN A 390 -13.23 6.04 -7.09
N PHE A 391 -14.21 6.02 -6.19
CA PHE A 391 -14.14 6.77 -4.95
C PHE A 391 -13.00 6.28 -4.03
N LEU A 392 -12.81 4.95 -3.90
CA LEU A 392 -11.67 4.39 -3.16
C LEU A 392 -10.32 4.90 -3.71
N LYS A 393 -10.16 4.95 -5.04
CA LYS A 393 -8.98 5.55 -5.69
C LYS A 393 -8.88 7.06 -5.43
N THR A 394 -10.01 7.75 -5.39
CA THR A 394 -10.09 9.19 -5.07
C THR A 394 -9.61 9.47 -3.65
N ILE A 395 -9.94 8.62 -2.67
CA ILE A 395 -9.44 8.75 -1.29
C ILE A 395 -7.91 8.73 -1.29
N VAL A 396 -7.29 7.74 -1.94
CA VAL A 396 -5.83 7.63 -2.03
C VAL A 396 -5.24 8.88 -2.68
N SER A 397 -5.76 9.30 -3.83
CA SER A 397 -5.28 10.50 -4.55
C SER A 397 -5.42 11.80 -3.72
N ALA A 398 -6.49 11.94 -2.94
CA ALA A 398 -6.68 13.10 -2.08
C ALA A 398 -5.68 13.11 -0.91
N CYS A 399 -5.41 11.97 -0.31
CA CYS A 399 -4.40 11.81 0.74
C CYS A 399 -2.96 11.93 0.23
N GLU A 400 -2.69 11.58 -1.03
CA GLU A 400 -1.41 11.84 -1.68
C GLU A 400 -1.18 13.35 -1.90
N THR A 401 -2.25 14.08 -2.20
CA THR A 401 -2.20 15.55 -2.37
C THR A 401 -2.07 16.27 -1.03
N ASP A 402 -2.73 15.76 0.02
CA ASP A 402 -2.69 16.29 1.38
C ASP A 402 -2.49 15.15 2.39
N ALA A 403 -1.24 14.91 2.77
CA ALA A 403 -0.85 13.82 3.67
C ALA A 403 -1.48 13.95 5.07
N SER A 404 -1.88 15.15 5.50
CA SER A 404 -2.50 15.37 6.81
C SER A 404 -3.87 14.68 6.93
N LYS A 405 -4.49 14.29 5.81
CA LYS A 405 -5.75 13.54 5.77
C LYS A 405 -5.58 12.05 6.04
N VAL A 406 -4.38 11.48 5.89
CA VAL A 406 -4.16 10.03 5.98
C VAL A 406 -4.61 9.48 7.33
N VAL A 407 -4.12 10.07 8.43
CA VAL A 407 -4.41 9.57 9.78
C VAL A 407 -5.91 9.71 10.10
N PRO A 408 -6.58 10.86 9.92
CA PRO A 408 -8.03 10.97 10.12
C PRO A 408 -8.86 9.99 9.29
N VAL A 409 -8.49 9.75 8.03
CA VAL A 409 -9.19 8.79 7.15
C VAL A 409 -9.03 7.36 7.67
N LEU A 410 -7.80 6.95 8.04
CA LEU A 410 -7.53 5.63 8.59
C LEU A 410 -8.23 5.44 9.94
N THR A 411 -8.25 6.46 10.80
CA THR A 411 -9.04 6.46 12.04
C THR A 411 -10.50 6.18 11.75
N ALA A 412 -11.10 6.84 10.75
CA ALA A 412 -12.50 6.66 10.40
C ALA A 412 -12.80 5.25 9.85
N ILE A 413 -11.94 4.75 8.97
CA ILE A 413 -12.14 3.49 8.26
C ILE A 413 -11.89 2.27 9.14
N TRP A 414 -10.84 2.28 9.98
CA TRP A 414 -10.48 1.13 10.81
C TRP A 414 -11.13 1.15 12.19
N PHE A 415 -11.05 2.29 12.87
CA PHE A 415 -11.36 2.39 14.31
C PHE A 415 -12.59 3.26 14.60
N GLY A 416 -13.19 3.84 13.57
CA GLY A 416 -14.43 4.59 13.70
C GLY A 416 -15.57 3.71 14.22
N PRO A 417 -16.67 4.30 14.73
CA PRO A 417 -17.79 3.56 15.30
C PRO A 417 -18.48 2.59 14.32
N ASN A 418 -18.25 2.76 13.01
CA ASN A 418 -18.74 1.88 11.96
C ASN A 418 -17.60 1.35 11.08
N GLY A 419 -16.34 1.55 11.51
CA GLY A 419 -15.14 1.11 10.83
C GLY A 419 -14.87 -0.38 11.02
N THR A 420 -13.91 -0.90 10.27
CA THR A 420 -13.47 -2.30 10.37
C THR A 420 -12.03 -2.45 9.92
N ILE A 421 -11.23 -3.20 10.68
CA ILE A 421 -9.86 -3.59 10.31
C ILE A 421 -9.82 -4.45 9.04
N ASN A 422 -10.94 -5.09 8.67
CA ASN A 422 -11.07 -5.93 7.48
C ASN A 422 -11.53 -5.15 6.23
N PHE A 423 -11.43 -3.82 6.23
CA PHE A 423 -11.99 -2.95 5.18
C PHE A 423 -11.51 -3.33 3.78
N ASP A 424 -10.20 -3.48 3.58
CA ASP A 424 -9.63 -3.83 2.27
C ASP A 424 -10.08 -5.22 1.80
N LYS A 425 -10.21 -6.19 2.72
CA LYS A 425 -10.75 -7.53 2.43
C LYS A 425 -12.21 -7.47 1.99
N LEU A 426 -13.05 -6.71 2.69
CA LEU A 426 -14.48 -6.58 2.37
C LEU A 426 -14.74 -5.82 1.07
N THR A 427 -13.93 -4.79 0.80
CA THR A 427 -14.02 -3.96 -0.40
C THR A 427 -13.30 -4.56 -1.61
N LYS A 428 -12.54 -5.65 -1.42
CA LYS A 428 -11.62 -6.23 -2.41
C LYS A 428 -10.70 -5.16 -3.01
N SER A 429 -10.16 -4.29 -2.15
CA SER A 429 -9.30 -3.18 -2.53
C SER A 429 -8.00 -3.18 -1.73
N LYS A 430 -7.08 -2.28 -2.06
CA LYS A 430 -5.84 -2.01 -1.32
C LYS A 430 -5.82 -0.57 -0.82
N THR A 431 -6.98 -0.04 -0.42
CA THR A 431 -7.14 1.39 -0.13
C THR A 431 -6.34 1.75 1.10
N THR A 432 -6.54 1.00 2.20
CA THR A 432 -5.84 1.28 3.46
C THR A 432 -4.36 0.92 3.38
N ASP A 433 -4.01 -0.17 2.69
CA ASP A 433 -2.63 -0.55 2.35
C ASP A 433 -1.89 0.57 1.57
N SER A 434 -2.54 1.16 0.56
CA SER A 434 -1.98 2.28 -0.22
C SER A 434 -1.78 3.53 0.64
N LEU A 435 -2.68 3.79 1.59
CA LEU A 435 -2.56 4.93 2.51
C LEU A 435 -1.40 4.74 3.51
N VAL A 436 -1.21 3.54 4.05
CA VAL A 436 -0.10 3.23 4.97
C VAL A 436 1.25 3.32 4.26
N THR A 437 1.32 2.88 3.00
CA THR A 437 2.55 2.88 2.19
C THR A 437 2.79 4.18 1.42
N ALA A 438 1.93 5.18 1.59
CA ALA A 438 1.98 6.43 0.83
C ALA A 438 3.31 7.15 1.02
N LYS A 439 4.06 7.35 -0.07
CA LYS A 439 5.38 8.00 -0.05
C LYS A 439 5.34 9.46 0.42
N SER A 440 4.18 10.11 0.36
CA SER A 440 3.93 11.49 0.80
C SER A 440 4.01 11.68 2.32
N LEU A 441 3.90 10.60 3.12
CA LEU A 441 3.96 10.68 4.58
C LEU A 441 5.32 11.20 5.07
N THR A 442 5.32 12.21 5.93
CA THR A 442 6.51 12.73 6.61
C THR A 442 6.68 12.09 7.98
N ALA A 443 7.78 12.41 8.69
CA ALA A 443 8.00 11.91 10.04
C ALA A 443 6.88 12.31 11.03
N THR A 444 6.19 13.43 10.77
CA THR A 444 5.08 13.91 11.60
C THR A 444 3.83 13.05 11.40
N GLU A 445 3.40 12.81 10.17
CA GLU A 445 2.22 11.96 9.92
C GLU A 445 2.50 10.50 10.30
N LEU A 446 3.73 10.02 10.12
CA LEU A 446 4.14 8.70 10.61
C LEU A 446 4.06 8.59 12.14
N ALA A 447 4.50 9.63 12.87
CA ALA A 447 4.34 9.67 14.32
C ALA A 447 2.86 9.65 14.72
N GLN A 448 2.01 10.45 14.06
CA GLN A 448 0.56 10.44 14.30
C GLN A 448 -0.08 9.08 14.01
N LEU A 449 0.32 8.41 12.92
CA LEU A 449 -0.17 7.07 12.56
C LEU A 449 0.24 6.03 13.59
N VAL A 450 1.51 6.04 14.03
CA VAL A 450 1.99 5.15 15.09
C VAL A 450 1.22 5.43 16.38
N THR A 451 1.09 6.69 16.79
CA THR A 451 0.31 7.07 17.98
C THR A 451 -1.12 6.56 17.92
N LEU A 452 -1.80 6.70 16.77
CA LEU A 452 -3.14 6.14 16.56
C LEU A 452 -3.18 4.64 16.83
N LEU A 453 -2.26 3.88 16.22
CA LEU A 453 -2.19 2.42 16.38
C LEU A 453 -1.91 2.01 17.82
N LEU A 454 -1.00 2.71 18.51
CA LEU A 454 -0.67 2.43 19.91
C LEU A 454 -1.84 2.74 20.87
N GLN A 455 -2.57 3.84 20.64
CA GLN A 455 -3.77 4.17 21.42
C GLN A 455 -4.84 3.08 21.31
N GLN A 456 -4.98 2.46 20.13
CA GLN A 456 -5.91 1.34 19.94
C GLN A 456 -5.41 0.05 20.59
N LEU A 457 -4.09 -0.12 20.69
CA LEU A 457 -3.49 -1.28 21.34
C LEU A 457 -3.74 -1.28 22.87
N GLU A 458 -3.74 -0.10 23.49
CA GLU A 458 -3.94 0.10 24.94
C GLU A 458 -5.43 0.14 25.36
N HIS A 459 -6.37 0.08 24.41
CA HIS A 459 -7.79 0.20 24.69
C HIS A 459 -8.38 -1.08 25.33
N GLU A 460 -9.25 -0.95 26.34
CA GLU A 460 -9.76 -2.10 27.14
C GLU A 460 -10.54 -3.16 26.33
N ASN A 461 -11.16 -2.75 25.21
CA ASN A 461 -11.96 -3.60 24.33
C ASN A 461 -11.17 -4.17 23.13
N THR A 462 -9.84 -4.24 23.23
CA THR A 462 -8.98 -4.70 22.14
C THR A 462 -8.81 -6.22 22.21
N ASP A 463 -9.34 -6.91 21.20
CA ASP A 463 -9.21 -8.36 21.03
C ASP A 463 -7.90 -8.74 20.32
N ILE A 464 -7.55 -10.03 20.35
CA ILE A 464 -6.34 -10.57 19.67
C ILE A 464 -6.30 -10.27 18.18
N SER A 465 -7.45 -10.29 17.49
CA SER A 465 -7.49 -10.01 16.05
C SER A 465 -7.06 -8.58 15.74
N LYS A 466 -7.49 -7.62 16.58
CA LYS A 466 -7.04 -6.23 16.52
C LYS A 466 -5.58 -6.08 16.91
N ILE A 467 -5.11 -6.77 17.95
CA ILE A 467 -3.68 -6.76 18.33
C ILE A 467 -2.84 -7.23 17.14
N LYS A 468 -3.17 -8.39 16.57
CA LYS A 468 -2.48 -8.95 15.41
C LYS A 468 -2.48 -7.97 14.24
N PHE A 469 -3.63 -7.40 13.91
CA PHE A 469 -3.74 -6.37 12.87
C PHE A 469 -2.86 -5.15 13.14
N ILE A 470 -2.85 -4.63 14.37
CA ILE A 470 -2.02 -3.47 14.76
C ILE A 470 -0.54 -3.82 14.63
N LEU A 471 -0.09 -4.94 15.19
CA LEU A 471 1.32 -5.37 15.12
C LEU A 471 1.78 -5.64 13.68
N ASP A 472 0.94 -6.26 12.86
CA ASP A 472 1.18 -6.45 11.43
C ASP A 472 1.28 -5.09 10.70
N THR A 473 0.41 -4.14 11.04
CA THR A 473 0.42 -2.79 10.46
C THR A 473 1.66 -2.01 10.87
N LEU A 474 2.11 -2.10 12.13
CA LEU A 474 3.36 -1.47 12.59
C LEU A 474 4.59 -2.02 11.83
N LEU A 475 4.66 -3.34 11.63
CA LEU A 475 5.70 -3.95 10.81
C LEU A 475 5.61 -3.47 9.35
N HIS A 476 4.40 -3.32 8.81
CA HIS A 476 4.19 -2.83 7.45
C HIS A 476 4.63 -1.37 7.28
N VAL A 477 4.32 -0.50 8.26
CA VAL A 477 4.80 0.90 8.32
C VAL A 477 6.33 0.94 8.28
N ILE A 478 7.01 0.13 9.10
CA ILE A 478 8.48 0.04 9.10
C ILE A 478 8.98 -0.41 7.73
N ARG A 479 8.45 -1.50 7.16
CA ARG A 479 8.88 -2.00 5.84
C ARG A 479 8.76 -0.96 4.74
N ALA A 480 7.67 -0.19 4.74
CA ALA A 480 7.40 0.84 3.74
C ALA A 480 8.28 2.09 3.92
N HIS A 481 8.54 2.50 5.18
CA HIS A 481 9.17 3.77 5.51
C HIS A 481 10.52 3.65 6.21
N LYS A 482 11.17 2.49 6.17
CA LYS A 482 12.44 2.22 6.87
C LYS A 482 13.52 3.27 6.62
N TRP A 483 13.62 3.80 5.40
CA TRP A 483 14.58 4.85 5.04
C TRP A 483 14.32 6.20 5.70
N LYS A 484 13.13 6.40 6.27
CA LYS A 484 12.70 7.58 7.04
C LYS A 484 12.62 7.28 8.55
N ALA A 485 13.21 6.18 9.02
CA ALA A 485 13.25 5.82 10.43
C ALA A 485 13.80 6.98 11.28
N HIS A 486 13.04 7.39 12.28
CA HIS A 486 13.34 8.54 13.12
C HIS A 486 12.83 8.29 14.54
N LEU A 487 13.57 8.77 15.55
CA LEU A 487 13.26 8.48 16.96
C LEU A 487 11.83 8.87 17.36
N SER A 488 11.26 9.91 16.74
CA SER A 488 9.91 10.42 17.06
C SER A 488 8.78 9.39 16.87
N TRP A 489 8.94 8.42 15.97
CA TRP A 489 7.90 7.42 15.68
C TRP A 489 8.42 5.99 15.80
N THR A 490 9.71 5.76 15.56
CA THR A 490 10.32 4.43 15.71
C THR A 490 10.50 4.04 17.18
N ASN A 491 10.89 4.96 18.08
CA ASN A 491 11.03 4.63 19.50
C ASN A 491 9.69 4.27 20.17
N PRO A 492 8.59 5.05 20.00
CA PRO A 492 7.29 4.67 20.55
C PRO A 492 6.82 3.29 20.05
N LEU A 493 7.03 3.01 18.76
CA LEU A 493 6.70 1.73 18.14
C LEU A 493 7.51 0.58 18.77
N LEU A 494 8.83 0.74 18.90
CA LEU A 494 9.71 -0.26 19.52
C LEU A 494 9.37 -0.47 20.99
N LEU A 495 9.08 0.59 21.73
CA LEU A 495 8.68 0.51 23.14
C LEU A 495 7.39 -0.31 23.31
N ALA A 496 6.40 -0.09 22.45
CA ALA A 496 5.18 -0.88 22.47
C ALA A 496 5.44 -2.35 22.16
N LEU A 497 6.25 -2.65 21.14
CA LEU A 497 6.63 -4.04 20.84
C LEU A 497 7.39 -4.69 22.00
N VAL A 498 8.31 -3.96 22.65
CA VAL A 498 9.05 -4.44 23.83
C VAL A 498 8.09 -4.76 24.99
N ARG A 499 7.13 -3.87 25.28
CA ARG A 499 6.12 -4.09 26.32
C ARG A 499 5.35 -5.38 26.10
N TYR A 500 4.83 -5.58 24.90
CA TYR A 500 4.02 -6.76 24.59
C TYR A 500 4.87 -8.03 24.37
N ALA A 501 6.15 -7.91 24.02
CA ALA A 501 7.03 -9.05 23.77
C ALA A 501 7.71 -9.61 25.03
N PHE A 502 7.93 -8.80 26.06
CA PHE A 502 8.74 -9.20 27.23
C PHE A 502 8.04 -9.05 28.58
N PHE A 503 6.92 -8.34 28.65
CA PHE A 503 6.21 -8.08 29.90
C PHE A 503 4.80 -8.67 29.84
N SER A 504 4.21 -8.92 31.00
CA SER A 504 2.88 -9.52 31.10
C SER A 504 1.84 -8.68 30.37
N ALA A 505 0.95 -9.36 29.64
CA ALA A 505 -0.16 -8.69 28.96
C ALA A 505 -1.05 -7.93 29.96
N PRO A 506 -1.77 -6.88 29.52
CA PRO A 506 -2.78 -6.22 30.33
C PRO A 506 -3.74 -7.23 30.97
N SER A 507 -4.23 -6.94 32.18
CA SER A 507 -5.02 -7.86 33.02
C SER A 507 -6.27 -8.46 32.36
N HIS A 508 -6.80 -7.84 31.30
CA HIS A 508 -7.95 -8.33 30.53
C HIS A 508 -7.60 -9.38 29.46
N LEU A 509 -6.32 -9.64 29.20
CA LEU A 509 -5.81 -10.58 28.19
C LEU A 509 -4.89 -11.65 28.80
N SER A 510 -4.95 -11.85 30.11
CA SER A 510 -4.06 -12.75 30.84
C SER A 510 -4.14 -14.21 30.35
N GLU A 511 -5.33 -14.69 30.01
CA GLU A 511 -5.56 -16.06 29.49
C GLU A 511 -4.87 -16.33 28.15
N GLN A 512 -4.60 -15.29 27.36
CA GLN A 512 -4.02 -15.41 26.02
C GLN A 512 -2.64 -14.71 25.93
N SER A 513 -2.02 -14.47 27.08
CA SER A 513 -0.77 -13.71 27.18
C SER A 513 0.37 -14.37 26.41
N GLU A 514 0.46 -15.69 26.37
CA GLU A 514 1.55 -16.42 25.69
C GLU A 514 1.50 -16.26 24.16
N GLU A 515 0.31 -16.32 23.56
CA GLU A 515 0.13 -16.12 22.11
C GLU A 515 0.51 -14.69 21.72
N ILE A 516 0.05 -13.70 22.50
CA ILE A 516 0.36 -12.28 22.28
C ILE A 516 1.85 -12.02 22.42
N ILE A 517 2.49 -12.58 23.45
CA ILE A 517 3.94 -12.46 23.68
C ILE A 517 4.71 -13.04 22.49
N THR A 518 4.36 -14.24 22.06
CA THR A 518 5.02 -14.93 20.95
C THR A 518 4.88 -14.13 19.65
N LEU A 519 3.65 -13.70 19.32
CA LEU A 519 3.38 -12.88 18.16
C LEU A 519 4.16 -11.55 18.20
N SER A 520 4.17 -10.88 19.36
CA SER A 520 4.87 -9.60 19.54
C SER A 520 6.39 -9.76 19.40
N ARG A 521 6.97 -10.85 19.91
CA ARG A 521 8.38 -11.20 19.73
C ARG A 521 8.72 -11.40 18.25
N GLU A 522 7.93 -12.17 17.51
CA GLU A 522 8.13 -12.36 16.06
C GLU A 522 8.11 -11.03 15.30
N ARG A 523 7.16 -10.15 15.65
CA ARG A 523 7.04 -8.83 15.02
C ARG A 523 8.18 -7.90 15.41
N LEU A 524 8.60 -7.90 16.67
CA LEU A 524 9.77 -7.15 17.13
C LEU A 524 11.02 -7.55 16.37
N PHE A 525 11.34 -8.84 16.28
CA PHE A 525 12.54 -9.30 15.56
C PHE A 525 12.41 -9.07 14.05
N SER A 526 11.21 -9.13 13.49
CA SER A 526 10.97 -8.73 12.09
C SER A 526 11.23 -7.24 11.84
N VAL A 527 10.80 -6.37 12.76
CA VAL A 527 11.06 -4.92 12.72
C VAL A 527 12.55 -4.65 12.86
N LEU A 528 13.22 -5.27 13.85
CA LEU A 528 14.67 -5.16 14.03
C LEU A 528 15.43 -5.64 12.78
N GLY A 529 15.00 -6.72 12.15
CA GLY A 529 15.58 -7.19 10.90
C GLY A 529 15.49 -6.16 9.76
N GLU A 530 14.50 -5.28 9.73
CA GLU A 530 14.45 -4.17 8.76
C GLU A 530 15.30 -2.97 9.17
N LEU A 531 15.48 -2.73 10.48
CA LEU A 531 16.21 -1.58 11.02
C LEU A 531 17.73 -1.80 11.15
N ILE A 532 18.19 -3.02 11.45
CA ILE A 532 19.61 -3.35 11.64
C ILE A 532 20.49 -2.91 10.45
N PRO A 533 20.12 -3.18 9.18
CA PRO A 533 20.91 -2.73 8.03
C PRO A 533 21.03 -1.20 7.86
N LEU A 534 20.17 -0.44 8.55
CA LEU A 534 20.12 1.02 8.50
C LEU A 534 20.95 1.69 9.59
N SER A 535 21.42 0.95 10.59
CA SER A 535 22.23 1.47 11.70
C SER A 535 23.64 1.95 11.29
N LYS A 536 23.87 2.28 10.01
CA LYS A 536 25.20 2.60 9.46
C LYS A 536 25.79 3.85 10.11
N HIS A 537 26.92 3.66 10.80
CA HIS A 537 28.09 4.50 11.14
C HIS A 537 28.06 6.05 11.15
N ASP A 538 27.03 6.73 10.67
CA ASP A 538 26.91 8.17 10.68
C ASP A 538 25.98 8.62 11.81
N MET A 539 26.48 9.59 12.59
CA MET A 539 25.74 10.49 13.48
C MET A 539 25.39 9.99 14.88
N GLY A 540 26.37 9.85 15.78
CA GLY A 540 26.23 10.11 17.23
C GLY A 540 25.11 9.41 18.03
N ALA A 541 24.41 8.44 17.44
CA ALA A 541 23.23 7.79 17.98
C ALA A 541 23.47 6.27 18.06
N PRO A 542 22.90 5.60 19.07
CA PRO A 542 23.02 4.16 19.21
C PRO A 542 22.38 3.39 18.04
N SER A 543 22.80 2.14 17.86
CA SER A 543 22.13 1.23 16.93
C SER A 543 20.66 1.01 17.34
N TRP A 544 19.80 0.67 16.38
CA TRP A 544 18.40 0.34 16.68
C TRP A 544 18.24 -0.89 17.59
N ALA A 545 19.19 -1.83 17.53
CA ALA A 545 19.20 -3.00 18.42
C ALA A 545 19.49 -2.58 19.86
N TYR A 546 20.51 -1.73 20.07
CA TYR A 546 20.82 -1.20 21.40
C TYR A 546 19.72 -0.27 21.92
N ALA A 547 19.17 0.62 21.10
CA ALA A 547 18.05 1.47 21.50
C ALA A 547 16.84 0.64 21.97
N THR A 548 16.56 -0.49 21.30
CA THR A 548 15.52 -1.43 21.73
C THR A 548 15.86 -2.10 23.06
N LEU A 549 17.11 -2.50 23.25
CA LEU A 549 17.59 -3.06 24.51
C LEU A 549 17.50 -2.04 25.66
N GLU A 550 17.84 -0.78 25.43
CA GLU A 550 17.67 0.27 26.44
C GLU A 550 16.21 0.43 26.86
N LEU A 551 15.27 0.38 25.91
CA LEU A 551 13.84 0.42 26.21
C LEU A 551 13.41 -0.78 27.07
N LEU A 552 13.93 -1.98 26.77
CA LEU A 552 13.67 -3.19 27.58
C LEU A 552 14.22 -3.03 29.00
N LEU A 553 15.45 -2.55 29.15
CA LEU A 553 16.08 -2.38 30.47
C LEU A 553 15.34 -1.32 31.31
N GLN A 554 14.89 -0.22 30.69
CA GLN A 554 14.10 0.82 31.36
C GLN A 554 12.73 0.31 31.83
N GLU A 555 12.07 -0.55 31.04
CA GLU A 555 10.78 -1.13 31.43
C GLU A 555 10.93 -2.25 32.46
N LYS A 556 12.06 -2.98 32.46
CA LYS A 556 12.41 -3.98 33.49
C LYS A 556 12.49 -3.37 34.89
N GLU A 557 12.84 -2.10 35.02
CA GLU A 557 12.81 -1.38 36.31
C GLU A 557 11.39 -1.13 36.84
N LYS A 558 10.38 -1.13 35.96
CA LYS A 558 9.00 -0.77 36.29
C LYS A 558 8.08 -1.98 36.41
N HIS A 559 8.32 -2.99 35.60
CA HIS A 559 7.44 -4.15 35.44
C HIS A 559 8.24 -5.46 35.46
N PRO A 560 7.70 -6.54 36.05
CA PRO A 560 8.36 -7.84 36.01
C PRO A 560 8.34 -8.41 34.59
N LEU A 561 9.42 -9.11 34.22
CA LEU A 561 9.50 -9.84 32.96
C LEU A 561 8.50 -11.00 32.96
N ALA A 562 7.86 -11.25 31.82
CA ALA A 562 6.97 -12.39 31.63
C ALA A 562 7.73 -13.72 31.72
N LEU A 563 8.96 -13.74 31.17
CA LEU A 563 9.89 -14.85 31.34
C LEU A 563 10.95 -14.45 32.37
N GLN A 564 10.97 -15.13 33.52
CA GLN A 564 12.01 -14.95 34.50
C GLN A 564 13.26 -15.72 34.07
N LEU A 565 14.40 -15.03 34.09
CA LEU A 565 15.69 -15.66 33.89
C LEU A 565 16.09 -16.36 35.19
N ASP A 566 16.70 -17.54 35.09
CA ASP A 566 17.33 -18.18 36.23
C ASP A 566 18.60 -17.41 36.67
N ALA A 567 19.14 -17.77 37.83
CA ALA A 567 20.31 -17.09 38.40
C ALA A 567 21.54 -17.14 37.49
N GLU A 568 21.71 -18.20 36.70
CA GLU A 568 22.85 -18.37 35.80
C GLU A 568 22.72 -17.43 34.61
N LEU A 569 21.58 -17.45 33.91
CA LEU A 569 21.26 -16.56 32.80
C LEU A 569 21.29 -15.08 33.22
N GLU A 570 20.88 -14.75 34.44
CA GLU A 570 21.00 -13.39 34.97
C GLU A 570 22.46 -12.95 35.12
N THR A 571 23.35 -13.84 35.57
CA THR A 571 24.78 -13.52 35.71
C THR A 571 25.44 -13.33 34.35
N VAL A 572 25.17 -14.21 33.39
CA VAL A 572 25.67 -14.13 32.00
C VAL A 572 25.23 -12.82 31.35
N THR A 573 23.92 -12.53 31.41
CA THR A 573 23.34 -11.31 30.84
C THR A 573 23.91 -10.05 31.49
N SER A 574 24.08 -10.06 32.82
CA SER A 574 24.67 -8.94 33.56
C SER A 574 26.14 -8.69 33.19
N ASN A 575 26.90 -9.76 32.92
CA ASN A 575 28.28 -9.62 32.45
C ASN A 575 28.33 -9.03 31.04
N ALA A 576 27.53 -9.58 30.11
CA ALA A 576 27.41 -9.10 28.74
C ALA A 576 26.99 -7.61 28.70
N LEU A 577 26.04 -7.18 29.55
CA LEU A 577 25.63 -5.78 29.66
C LEU A 577 26.77 -4.85 30.14
N LYS A 578 27.61 -5.30 31.07
CA LYS A 578 28.79 -4.52 31.51
C LYS A 578 29.78 -4.35 30.36
N ILE A 579 30.01 -5.41 29.57
CA ILE A 579 30.89 -5.38 28.40
C ILE A 579 30.32 -4.46 27.32
N LEU A 580 29.03 -4.58 27.02
CA LEU A 580 28.33 -3.73 26.05
C LEU A 580 28.45 -2.24 26.40
N ARG A 581 28.23 -1.87 27.68
CA ARG A 581 28.43 -0.49 28.16
C ARG A 581 29.88 -0.01 27.99
N LYS A 582 30.88 -0.88 28.22
CA LYS A 582 32.30 -0.55 27.97
C LYS A 582 32.56 -0.31 26.47
N ILE A 583 32.00 -1.13 25.59
CA ILE A 583 32.12 -1.00 24.12
C ILE A 583 31.54 0.33 23.66
N ILE A 584 30.32 0.66 24.11
CA ILE A 584 29.63 1.90 23.73
C ILE A 584 30.39 3.13 24.22
N ASN A 585 30.91 3.11 25.45
CA ASN A 585 31.74 4.19 25.98
C ASN A 585 33.06 4.38 25.23
N LYS A 586 33.60 3.31 24.62
CA LYS A 586 34.79 3.41 23.73
C LYS A 586 34.40 3.91 22.34
N SER A 587 33.30 3.40 21.80
CA SER A 587 32.76 3.78 20.48
C SER A 587 32.39 5.27 20.43
N THR A 588 31.70 5.79 21.44
CA THR A 588 31.33 7.22 21.53
C THR A 588 32.52 8.16 21.62
N LYS A 589 33.65 7.73 22.18
CA LYS A 589 34.88 8.51 22.25
C LYS A 589 35.65 8.55 20.92
N SER A 590 35.52 7.51 20.09
CA SER A 590 36.25 7.36 18.83
C SER A 590 35.37 6.72 17.73
N PRO A 591 34.30 7.41 17.29
CA PRO A 591 33.22 6.83 16.47
C PRO A 591 33.66 6.29 15.10
N ASN A 592 34.83 6.70 14.60
CA ASN A 592 35.33 6.33 13.27
C ASN A 592 36.62 5.49 13.27
N GLU A 593 37.16 5.14 14.45
CA GLU A 593 38.45 4.45 14.53
C GLU A 593 38.34 2.92 14.57
N ASN A 594 37.18 2.36 14.95
CA ASN A 594 37.05 0.92 15.18
C ASN A 594 35.66 0.37 14.79
N PRO A 595 35.44 0.00 13.51
CA PRO A 595 34.17 -0.58 13.06
C PRO A 595 33.83 -1.91 13.75
N GLN A 596 34.83 -2.65 14.25
CA GLN A 596 34.60 -3.90 14.96
C GLN A 596 33.82 -3.69 16.28
N LEU A 597 33.98 -2.55 16.96
CA LEU A 597 33.21 -2.23 18.16
C LEU A 597 31.71 -2.12 17.86
N PHE A 598 31.35 -1.58 16.69
CA PHE A 598 29.95 -1.51 16.25
C PHE A 598 29.39 -2.90 15.92
N GLY A 599 30.17 -3.76 15.26
CA GLY A 599 29.79 -5.16 15.04
C GLY A 599 29.53 -5.93 16.34
N LEU A 600 30.42 -5.78 17.34
CA LEU A 600 30.24 -6.39 18.66
C LEU A 600 29.04 -5.82 19.43
N GLU A 601 28.82 -4.51 19.34
CA GLU A 601 27.67 -3.85 19.97
C GLU A 601 26.35 -4.40 19.42
N LEU A 602 26.24 -4.57 18.11
CA LEU A 602 25.07 -5.17 17.47
C LEU A 602 24.86 -6.63 17.90
N LEU A 603 25.91 -7.46 17.88
CA LEU A 603 25.82 -8.87 18.28
C LEU A 603 25.37 -9.01 19.73
N LEU A 604 26.05 -8.33 20.66
CA LEU A 604 25.72 -8.37 22.08
C LEU A 604 24.29 -7.86 22.34
N SER A 605 23.89 -6.76 21.69
CA SER A 605 22.54 -6.21 21.87
C SER A 605 21.46 -7.19 21.43
N VAL A 606 21.64 -7.85 20.27
CA VAL A 606 20.67 -8.83 19.76
C VAL A 606 20.68 -10.11 20.59
N SER A 607 21.85 -10.66 20.94
CA SER A 607 21.95 -11.87 21.75
C SER A 607 21.33 -11.67 23.14
N ILE A 608 21.51 -10.50 23.77
CA ILE A 608 20.83 -10.18 25.05
C ILE A 608 19.31 -10.15 24.87
N LEU A 609 18.81 -9.53 23.79
CA LEU A 609 17.37 -9.53 23.47
C LEU A 609 16.83 -10.95 23.24
N GLN A 610 17.61 -11.84 22.62
CA GLN A 610 17.23 -13.24 22.39
C GLN A 610 17.18 -14.04 23.69
N VAL A 611 18.14 -13.88 24.60
CA VAL A 611 18.10 -14.51 25.94
C VAL A 611 16.85 -14.08 26.70
N HIS A 612 16.52 -12.78 26.69
CA HIS A 612 15.28 -12.29 27.27
C HIS A 612 14.01 -12.79 26.56
N ALA A 613 14.12 -13.23 25.30
CA ALA A 613 13.02 -13.84 24.56
C ALA A 613 12.89 -15.35 24.79
N GLY A 614 13.76 -15.95 25.61
CA GLY A 614 13.76 -17.39 25.95
C GLY A 614 14.62 -18.27 25.03
N ASP A 615 15.53 -17.68 24.26
CA ASP A 615 16.47 -18.40 23.41
C ASP A 615 17.72 -18.80 24.22
N VAL A 616 17.73 -20.03 24.73
CA VAL A 616 18.79 -20.53 25.63
C VAL A 616 20.14 -20.62 24.92
N ASP A 617 20.14 -20.98 23.64
CA ASP A 617 21.36 -21.06 22.81
C ASP A 617 22.04 -19.70 22.67
N SER A 618 21.31 -18.59 22.88
CA SER A 618 21.92 -17.26 22.85
C SER A 618 22.77 -16.99 24.09
N ALA A 619 22.59 -17.70 25.21
CA ALA A 619 23.40 -17.52 26.41
C ALA A 619 24.86 -17.97 26.20
N SER A 620 25.08 -19.12 25.56
CA SER A 620 26.44 -19.57 25.21
C SER A 620 27.12 -18.58 24.26
N THR A 621 26.38 -18.05 23.26
CA THR A 621 26.94 -17.01 22.38
C THR A 621 27.35 -15.74 23.14
N LEU A 622 26.64 -15.37 24.23
CA LEU A 622 27.02 -14.22 25.05
C LEU A 622 28.31 -14.46 25.81
N GLU A 623 28.52 -15.65 26.35
CA GLU A 623 29.74 -16.01 27.07
C GLU A 623 30.95 -16.04 26.12
N GLU A 624 30.79 -16.62 24.93
CA GLU A 624 31.81 -16.64 23.90
C GLU A 624 32.18 -15.21 23.46
N LEU A 625 31.18 -14.36 23.18
CA LEU A 625 31.41 -12.95 22.82
C LEU A 625 32.05 -12.14 23.95
N ALA A 626 31.67 -12.41 25.20
CA ALA A 626 32.26 -11.79 26.38
C ALA A 626 33.74 -12.15 26.51
N SER A 627 34.07 -13.45 26.40
CA SER A 627 35.45 -13.93 26.45
C SER A 627 36.29 -13.34 25.31
N PHE A 628 35.73 -13.29 24.09
CA PHE A 628 36.40 -12.74 22.92
C PHE A 628 36.78 -11.28 23.14
N TYR A 629 35.86 -10.45 23.63
CA TYR A 629 36.14 -9.05 23.89
C TYR A 629 37.19 -8.86 24.99
N GLU A 630 37.09 -9.62 26.08
CA GLU A 630 38.04 -9.51 27.20
C GLU A 630 39.45 -9.89 26.78
N SER A 631 39.63 -11.01 26.08
CA SER A 631 40.92 -11.42 25.54
C SER A 631 41.47 -10.42 24.53
N ALA A 632 40.62 -9.87 23.64
CA ALA A 632 41.03 -8.83 22.71
C ALA A 632 41.51 -7.54 23.42
N THR A 633 40.90 -7.19 24.57
CA THR A 633 41.37 -6.04 25.37
C THR A 633 42.66 -6.29 26.14
N GLN A 634 43.02 -7.55 26.38
CA GLN A 634 44.28 -7.94 27.05
C GLN A 634 45.47 -8.02 26.09
N GLY A 635 45.27 -7.70 24.81
CA GLY A 635 46.32 -7.72 23.79
C GLY A 635 46.71 -9.12 23.32
N ALA A 636 45.86 -10.12 23.59
CA ALA A 636 46.00 -11.44 22.98
C ALA A 636 45.66 -11.34 21.49
N ASP A 637 46.47 -11.97 20.64
CA ASP A 637 46.23 -12.11 19.20
C ASP A 637 45.15 -13.18 19.00
N ASN A 638 43.93 -12.84 19.37
CA ASN A 638 42.78 -13.70 19.15
C ASN A 638 42.35 -13.52 17.69
N GLY A 639 42.62 -14.53 16.87
CA GLY A 639 42.08 -14.62 15.51
C GLY A 639 40.56 -14.38 15.49
N LEU A 640 40.02 -13.97 14.35
CA LEU A 640 38.59 -13.74 14.17
C LEU A 640 37.81 -15.04 13.93
N VAL A 641 38.47 -16.20 14.06
CA VAL A 641 37.92 -17.55 13.91
C VAL A 641 36.68 -17.72 14.79
N GLY A 642 36.77 -17.46 16.10
CA GLY A 642 35.62 -17.61 17.00
C GLY A 642 34.43 -16.71 16.66
N ILE A 643 34.67 -15.46 16.22
CA ILE A 643 33.57 -14.61 15.71
C ILE A 643 32.98 -15.20 14.44
N THR A 644 33.81 -15.71 13.54
CA THR A 644 33.35 -16.28 12.27
C THR A 644 32.49 -17.52 12.50
N GLU A 645 32.83 -18.36 13.46
CA GLU A 645 32.03 -19.51 13.91
C GLU A 645 30.68 -19.07 14.50
N ILE A 646 30.68 -18.07 15.39
CA ILE A 646 29.43 -17.48 15.92
C ILE A 646 28.56 -16.95 14.77
N LEU A 647 29.15 -16.23 13.81
CA LEU A 647 28.43 -15.69 12.66
C LEU A 647 27.86 -16.80 11.78
N LEU A 648 28.59 -17.89 11.57
CA LEU A 648 28.13 -19.07 10.84
C LEU A 648 26.98 -19.77 11.57
N SER A 649 27.07 -19.95 12.88
CA SER A 649 26.01 -20.50 13.73
C SER A 649 24.73 -19.64 13.62
N LEU A 650 24.84 -18.32 13.74
CA LEU A 650 23.70 -17.41 13.61
C LEU A 650 23.10 -17.40 12.19
N VAL A 651 23.95 -17.53 11.16
CA VAL A 651 23.51 -17.63 9.77
C VAL A 651 22.87 -18.97 9.45
N ALA A 652 23.24 -20.04 10.14
CA ALA A 652 22.64 -21.36 10.00
C ALA A 652 21.17 -21.36 10.44
N GLN A 653 20.83 -20.57 11.47
CA GLN A 653 19.46 -20.44 11.95
C GLN A 653 18.49 -19.93 10.85
N LYS A 654 17.24 -20.43 10.84
CA LYS A 654 16.19 -20.04 9.88
C LYS A 654 15.56 -18.65 10.17
N LYS A 655 16.26 -17.77 10.89
CA LYS A 655 15.76 -16.44 11.30
C LYS A 655 16.30 -15.34 10.36
N SER A 656 15.39 -14.64 9.66
CA SER A 656 15.74 -13.58 8.69
C SER A 656 16.51 -12.40 9.31
N MET A 657 16.18 -12.03 10.56
CA MET A 657 16.87 -10.96 11.28
C MET A 657 18.34 -11.30 11.53
N LEU A 658 18.64 -12.53 11.97
CA LEU A 658 20.01 -12.99 12.21
C LEU A 658 20.83 -13.03 10.93
N ARG A 659 20.25 -13.47 9.82
CA ARG A 659 20.94 -13.40 8.51
C ARG A 659 21.37 -11.97 8.19
N LYS A 660 20.48 -10.99 8.35
CA LYS A 660 20.79 -9.58 8.07
C LYS A 660 21.80 -9.01 9.06
N LEU A 661 21.67 -9.37 10.34
CA LEU A 661 22.64 -9.03 11.39
C LEU A 661 24.03 -9.52 11.02
N THR A 662 24.19 -10.80 10.70
CA THR A 662 25.50 -11.36 10.35
C THR A 662 26.12 -10.68 9.16
N LEU A 663 25.35 -10.33 8.12
CA LEU A 663 25.91 -9.61 6.96
C LEU A 663 26.42 -8.21 7.34
N VAL A 664 25.70 -7.48 8.20
CA VAL A 664 26.12 -6.15 8.69
C VAL A 664 27.36 -6.27 9.58
N VAL A 665 27.36 -7.25 10.48
CA VAL A 665 28.50 -7.50 11.38
C VAL A 665 29.72 -7.94 10.59
N TRP A 666 29.56 -8.85 9.63
CA TRP A 666 30.63 -9.30 8.73
C TRP A 666 31.27 -8.14 7.95
N GLU A 667 30.47 -7.18 7.45
CA GLU A 667 30.99 -5.97 6.79
C GLU A 667 31.88 -5.14 7.74
N SER A 668 31.63 -5.15 9.06
CA SER A 668 32.43 -4.43 10.05
C SER A 668 33.78 -5.10 10.37
N PHE A 669 33.89 -6.42 10.21
CA PHE A 669 35.12 -7.19 10.46
C PHE A 669 35.97 -7.42 9.21
N ILE A 670 35.44 -7.10 8.03
CA ILE A 670 35.97 -7.51 6.73
C ILE A 670 37.43 -7.15 6.46
N ASP A 671 37.92 -6.04 7.03
CA ASP A 671 39.30 -5.56 6.84
C ASP A 671 40.35 -6.38 7.61
N LYS A 672 39.92 -7.18 8.59
CA LYS A 672 40.79 -8.00 9.44
C LYS A 672 40.66 -9.51 9.16
N VAL A 673 39.82 -9.91 8.22
CA VAL A 673 39.60 -11.32 7.85
C VAL A 673 40.88 -11.90 7.24
N GLY A 674 41.41 -12.95 7.88
CA GLY A 674 42.60 -13.68 7.47
C GLY A 674 42.26 -14.92 6.63
N LYS A 675 43.21 -15.86 6.58
CA LYS A 675 43.09 -17.12 5.82
C LYS A 675 42.19 -18.11 6.55
N GLU A 676 42.35 -18.25 7.86
CA GLU A 676 41.64 -19.23 8.68
C GLU A 676 40.13 -18.98 8.69
N GLU A 677 39.71 -17.72 8.83
CA GLU A 677 38.28 -17.35 8.80
C GLU A 677 37.65 -17.60 7.43
N LEU A 678 38.41 -17.38 6.36
CA LEU A 678 37.93 -17.65 5.01
C LEU A 678 37.84 -19.14 4.73
N GLU A 679 38.78 -19.95 5.24
CA GLU A 679 38.73 -21.41 5.15
C GLU A 679 37.48 -21.98 5.82
N LEU A 680 37.05 -21.44 6.97
CA LEU A 680 35.76 -21.81 7.58
C LEU A 680 34.60 -21.63 6.60
N LEU A 681 34.49 -20.45 5.97
CA LEU A 681 33.44 -20.19 4.96
C LEU A 681 33.54 -21.15 3.77
N LEU A 682 34.75 -21.39 3.25
CA LEU A 682 34.96 -22.26 2.08
C LEU A 682 34.68 -23.73 2.39
N ASN A 683 34.97 -24.19 3.61
CA ASN A 683 34.68 -25.55 4.06
C ASN A 683 33.17 -25.81 4.07
N THR A 684 32.35 -24.84 4.48
CA THR A 684 30.87 -25.00 4.43
C THR A 684 30.32 -25.22 3.02
N LEU A 685 30.96 -24.67 1.98
CA LEU A 685 30.54 -24.86 0.59
C LEU A 685 30.76 -26.30 0.09
N SER A 686 31.70 -27.02 0.71
CA SER A 686 32.08 -28.38 0.34
C SER A 686 31.15 -29.46 0.93
N ALA A 687 30.26 -29.08 1.85
CA ALA A 687 29.28 -30.00 2.42
C ALA A 687 28.30 -30.52 1.36
N ARG A 688 27.91 -31.79 1.46
CA ARG A 688 26.95 -32.40 0.51
C ARG A 688 25.53 -31.91 0.76
N GLU A 689 24.76 -31.71 -0.30
CA GLU A 689 23.37 -31.26 -0.21
C GLU A 689 22.44 -32.47 0.03
N ASN A 690 22.59 -33.11 1.19
CA ASN A 690 21.84 -34.29 1.63
C ASN A 690 21.79 -34.37 3.17
N LYS A 691 21.14 -35.41 3.73
CA LYS A 691 21.07 -35.63 5.18
C LYS A 691 22.45 -35.71 5.84
N ALA A 692 23.45 -36.32 5.21
CA ALA A 692 24.81 -36.42 5.75
C ALA A 692 25.52 -35.06 5.84
N GLY A 693 25.41 -34.21 4.82
CA GLY A 693 25.98 -32.87 4.88
C GLY A 693 25.18 -31.92 5.78
N PHE A 694 23.90 -32.22 6.04
CA PHE A 694 23.15 -31.56 7.10
C PHE A 694 23.71 -31.93 8.48
N ALA A 695 23.86 -33.22 8.79
CA ALA A 695 24.45 -33.65 10.06
C ALA A 695 25.88 -33.08 10.26
N GLN A 696 26.68 -32.98 9.19
CA GLN A 696 28.02 -32.39 9.25
C GLN A 696 28.04 -30.89 9.62
N LEU A 697 27.02 -30.12 9.20
CA LEU A 697 27.02 -28.66 9.33
C LEU A 697 26.21 -28.13 10.53
N PHE A 698 25.32 -28.95 11.08
CA PHE A 698 24.43 -28.58 12.16
C PHE A 698 24.62 -29.60 13.31
N GLU A 699 25.41 -29.24 14.33
CA GLU A 699 25.64 -30.09 15.51
C GLU A 699 24.33 -30.37 16.27
N GLY A 700 24.15 -31.59 16.78
CA GLY A 700 22.96 -32.02 17.53
C GLY A 700 21.92 -32.83 16.75
N ALA A 701 22.23 -33.28 15.53
CA ALA A 701 21.34 -34.12 14.70
C ALA A 701 21.41 -35.64 15.00
N ASP A 702 22.22 -36.05 15.98
CA ASP A 702 22.57 -37.46 16.26
C ASP A 702 21.45 -38.31 16.88
N GLU A 703 20.20 -37.83 16.96
CA GLU A 703 19.06 -38.68 17.36
C GLU A 703 18.46 -39.51 16.21
N TYR A 704 19.01 -39.42 15.01
CA TYR A 704 18.53 -40.20 13.85
C TYR A 704 19.60 -41.20 13.41
N GLU A 705 19.56 -42.39 14.04
CA GLU A 705 20.38 -43.53 13.62
C GLU A 705 20.18 -43.87 12.14
N GLU A 706 21.31 -44.06 11.48
CA GLU A 706 21.49 -44.42 10.09
C GLU A 706 21.11 -45.90 9.87
N LEU A 707 20.14 -46.18 9.00
CA LEU A 707 20.01 -47.50 8.37
C LEU A 707 20.31 -47.39 6.87
N GLY A 708 21.53 -47.79 6.52
CA GLY A 708 21.89 -48.50 5.28
C GLY A 708 21.70 -47.76 3.96
N SER A 709 22.82 -47.32 3.37
CA SER A 709 22.93 -46.94 1.97
C SER A 709 22.58 -48.09 1.02
N ASP A 710 21.72 -47.84 0.04
CA ASP A 710 21.97 -48.09 -1.39
C ASP A 710 20.74 -47.69 -2.20
N GLU A 711 20.82 -46.59 -2.95
CA GLU A 711 20.26 -46.54 -4.30
C GLU A 711 20.86 -45.36 -5.08
N ALA A 712 21.85 -45.72 -5.90
CA ALA A 712 22.38 -44.87 -6.94
C ALA A 712 21.53 -45.04 -8.20
N GLY A 713 20.76 -44.00 -8.52
CA GLY A 713 20.47 -43.51 -9.87
C GLY A 713 19.96 -44.48 -10.95
N THR A 714 18.65 -44.42 -11.20
CA THR A 714 17.90 -44.59 -12.47
C THR A 714 16.47 -44.14 -12.12
N ASP A 715 15.76 -43.21 -12.78
CA ASP A 715 15.58 -42.94 -14.19
C ASP A 715 15.36 -41.43 -14.47
N ASN A 716 15.91 -40.97 -15.59
CA ASN A 716 15.46 -39.79 -16.31
C ASN A 716 14.56 -40.27 -17.45
N GLU A 717 13.31 -39.82 -17.51
CA GLU A 717 12.64 -39.62 -18.78
C GLU A 717 12.51 -38.12 -19.06
N ASP A 718 13.13 -37.72 -20.17
CA ASP A 718 13.02 -36.42 -20.81
C ASP A 718 11.56 -36.11 -21.19
N GLN A 719 11.03 -34.95 -20.77
CA GLN A 719 10.16 -34.16 -21.64
C GLN A 719 10.39 -32.66 -21.45
N SER A 720 10.87 -32.04 -22.53
CA SER A 720 10.80 -30.61 -22.79
C SER A 720 9.40 -30.23 -23.30
N SER A 721 8.68 -29.36 -22.59
CA SER A 721 7.76 -28.39 -23.20
C SER A 721 7.31 -27.34 -22.18
N GLU A 722 7.42 -26.07 -22.58
CA GLU A 722 6.80 -24.94 -21.92
C GLU A 722 5.27 -25.05 -21.93
N SER A 723 4.62 -24.90 -20.77
CA SER A 723 3.34 -24.20 -20.62
C SER A 723 2.96 -24.13 -19.14
N ASN A 724 2.91 -22.92 -18.59
CA ASN A 724 2.24 -22.62 -17.33
C ASN A 724 0.72 -22.80 -17.52
N GLU A 725 0.09 -23.66 -16.72
CA GLU A 725 -1.29 -23.49 -16.28
C GLU A 725 -1.51 -24.28 -14.98
N ASP A 726 -2.00 -23.56 -13.95
CA ASP A 726 -2.50 -24.10 -12.69
C ASP A 726 -3.66 -25.07 -12.97
N SER A 727 -3.55 -26.31 -12.48
CA SER A 727 -4.73 -27.11 -12.13
C SER A 727 -4.39 -28.04 -10.99
N SER A 728 -5.23 -27.96 -9.96
CA SER A 728 -5.34 -28.90 -8.85
C SER A 728 -5.56 -30.32 -9.36
N ASP A 729 -4.68 -31.24 -8.98
CA ASP A 729 -4.96 -32.68 -9.00
C ASP A 729 -4.76 -33.24 -7.60
N GLU A 730 -5.88 -33.64 -6.99
CA GLU A 730 -5.93 -34.54 -5.85
C GLU A 730 -5.43 -35.92 -6.32
N VAL A 731 -4.16 -36.22 -6.03
CA VAL A 731 -3.67 -37.60 -6.10
C VAL A 731 -4.04 -38.32 -4.81
N SER A 732 -5.11 -39.10 -4.89
CA SER A 732 -5.41 -40.21 -3.99
C SER A 732 -4.46 -41.36 -4.35
N ASP A 733 -3.23 -41.32 -3.82
CA ASP A 733 -2.30 -42.45 -3.94
C ASP A 733 -2.38 -43.31 -2.68
N GLN A 734 -2.74 -44.59 -2.89
CA GLN A 734 -2.78 -45.64 -1.89
C GLN A 734 -1.41 -45.78 -1.20
N GLU A 735 -1.43 -45.69 0.13
CA GLU A 735 -0.25 -45.84 0.98
C GLU A 735 0.13 -47.33 1.06
N ASP A 736 1.22 -47.72 0.40
CA ASP A 736 1.91 -48.99 0.66
C ASP A 736 2.61 -48.89 2.02
N TYR A 737 1.89 -49.26 3.08
CA TYR A 737 2.47 -49.54 4.38
C TYR A 737 3.26 -50.85 4.35
N SER A 738 4.29 -50.99 5.18
CA SER A 738 4.81 -52.33 5.49
C SER A 738 3.72 -53.09 6.27
N ASP A 739 3.04 -54.00 5.58
CA ASP A 739 1.83 -54.71 6.00
C ASP A 739 1.96 -55.36 7.40
N GLU A 740 3.16 -55.78 7.80
CA GLU A 740 3.42 -56.43 9.09
C GLU A 740 3.31 -55.52 10.32
N ASP A 741 3.78 -54.26 10.25
CA ASP A 741 3.78 -53.36 11.41
C ASP A 741 2.40 -52.74 11.67
N VAL A 742 1.64 -52.46 10.60
CA VAL A 742 0.26 -51.97 10.68
C VAL A 742 -0.67 -53.06 11.21
N ALA A 743 -0.53 -54.31 10.73
CA ALA A 743 -1.31 -55.43 11.22
C ALA A 743 -1.11 -55.68 12.72
N LYS A 744 0.13 -55.49 13.23
CA LYS A 744 0.43 -55.67 14.66
C LYS A 744 -0.21 -54.59 15.53
N ILE A 745 -0.19 -53.33 15.09
CA ILE A 745 -0.82 -52.20 15.79
C ILE A 745 -2.34 -52.32 15.76
N ASP A 746 -2.92 -52.76 14.65
CA ASP A 746 -4.36 -52.98 14.53
C ASP A 746 -4.84 -54.16 15.37
N LYS A 747 -4.05 -55.24 15.48
CA LYS A 747 -4.34 -56.37 16.39
C LYS A 747 -4.31 -55.94 17.87
N GLU A 748 -3.33 -55.14 18.26
CA GLU A 748 -3.21 -54.60 19.62
C GLU A 748 -4.36 -53.64 19.97
N ALA A 749 -4.72 -52.75 19.03
CA ALA A 749 -5.84 -51.82 19.20
C ALA A 749 -7.19 -52.54 19.28
N THR A 750 -7.42 -53.56 18.45
CA THR A 750 -8.67 -54.34 18.46
C THR A 750 -8.80 -55.21 19.71
N SER A 751 -7.69 -55.77 20.22
CA SER A 751 -7.66 -56.48 21.50
C SER A 751 -7.97 -55.56 22.68
N ALA A 752 -7.38 -54.36 22.71
CA ALA A 752 -7.66 -53.36 23.74
C ALA A 752 -9.12 -52.86 23.69
N LEU A 753 -9.70 -52.75 22.48
CA LEU A 753 -11.10 -52.37 22.27
C LEU A 753 -12.07 -53.45 22.79
N ALA A 754 -11.79 -54.73 22.51
CA ALA A 754 -12.61 -55.86 22.96
C ALA A 754 -12.62 -55.97 24.50
N HIS A 755 -11.47 -55.74 25.14
CA HIS A 755 -11.34 -55.70 26.60
C HIS A 755 -12.10 -54.52 27.22
N ALA A 756 -12.04 -53.33 26.59
CA ALA A 756 -12.80 -52.16 27.07
C ALA A 756 -14.33 -52.37 27.00
N LEU A 757 -14.81 -53.09 25.98
CA LEU A 757 -16.22 -53.42 25.78
C LEU A 757 -16.71 -54.66 26.56
N ARG A 758 -15.84 -55.28 27.39
CA ARG A 758 -16.12 -56.51 28.15
C ARG A 758 -16.67 -57.67 27.30
N LEU A 759 -16.24 -57.76 26.06
CA LEU A 759 -16.60 -58.88 25.19
C LEU A 759 -15.86 -60.15 25.67
N PRO A 760 -16.44 -61.35 25.51
CA PRO A 760 -15.79 -62.60 25.89
C PRO A 760 -14.45 -62.79 25.17
N ASP A 761 -13.41 -63.24 25.88
CA ASP A 761 -12.03 -63.38 25.37
C ASP A 761 -11.90 -64.29 24.13
N ASN A 762 -12.89 -65.14 23.86
CA ASN A 762 -12.93 -66.09 22.74
C ASN A 762 -13.54 -65.51 21.45
N ILE A 763 -13.90 -64.22 21.40
CA ILE A 763 -14.58 -63.63 20.23
C ILE A 763 -13.59 -63.17 19.12
N LEU A 764 -12.30 -63.13 19.41
CA LEU A 764 -11.25 -62.70 18.48
C LEU A 764 -10.59 -63.91 17.80
N ASP A 765 -10.48 -63.89 16.46
CA ASP A 765 -9.75 -64.91 15.70
C ASP A 765 -8.21 -64.69 15.72
N GLU A 766 -7.43 -65.63 15.16
CA GLU A 766 -5.95 -65.54 15.11
C GLU A 766 -5.45 -64.29 14.37
N ASP A 767 -6.29 -63.68 13.53
CA ASP A 767 -6.01 -62.49 12.74
C ASP A 767 -6.51 -61.19 13.41
N GLY A 768 -7.21 -61.29 14.55
CA GLY A 768 -7.67 -60.14 15.35
C GLY A 768 -9.04 -59.57 14.95
N ASN A 769 -9.86 -60.31 14.20
CA ASN A 769 -11.23 -59.92 13.84
C ASN A 769 -12.27 -60.52 14.79
N VAL A 770 -13.43 -59.88 14.90
CA VAL A 770 -14.54 -60.32 15.77
C VAL A 770 -15.44 -61.32 15.03
N GLY A 771 -15.51 -62.57 15.51
CA GLY A 771 -16.37 -63.63 14.96
C GLY A 771 -17.79 -63.59 15.54
N PHE A 772 -18.82 -63.53 14.69
CA PHE A 772 -20.22 -63.34 15.10
C PHE A 772 -21.06 -64.64 15.20
N GLU A 773 -20.46 -65.83 15.14
CA GLU A 773 -21.23 -67.07 14.86
C GLU A 773 -21.81 -67.83 16.06
N GLU A 774 -21.65 -67.42 17.33
CA GLU A 774 -22.36 -68.05 18.45
C GLU A 774 -22.79 -67.03 19.52
N MET A 775 -24.00 -66.48 19.40
CA MET A 775 -24.75 -65.93 20.53
C MET A 775 -26.17 -66.52 20.49
N ASP A 776 -26.36 -67.62 21.23
CA ASP A 776 -27.67 -68.19 21.53
C ASP A 776 -28.39 -67.26 22.53
N ASP A 777 -29.67 -67.02 22.26
CA ASP A 777 -30.58 -66.18 23.05
C ASP A 777 -30.83 -66.79 24.45
N GLU A 778 -30.27 -66.21 25.50
CA GLU A 778 -30.81 -66.34 26.86
C GLU A 778 -30.99 -64.97 27.52
N GLU A 779 -32.24 -64.72 27.92
CA GLU A 779 -32.75 -63.54 28.62
C GLU A 779 -32.12 -63.42 30.02
N GLU A 780 -31.60 -62.24 30.41
CA GLU A 780 -32.06 -61.50 31.61
C GLU A 780 -31.23 -60.24 31.91
N GLU A 781 -31.97 -59.21 32.35
CA GLU A 781 -31.56 -57.98 33.07
C GLU A 781 -30.91 -56.82 32.29
N GLU A 782 -31.79 -55.97 31.72
CA GLU A 782 -31.53 -54.55 31.48
C GLU A 782 -31.18 -53.82 32.81
N GLU A 783 -29.93 -53.90 33.26
CA GLU A 783 -29.36 -52.81 34.06
C GLU A 783 -29.11 -51.64 33.11
N SER A 784 -29.96 -50.62 33.20
CA SER A 784 -29.73 -49.33 32.55
C SER A 784 -28.32 -48.85 32.91
N MET A 785 -27.39 -48.94 31.95
CA MET A 785 -26.04 -48.39 32.11
C MET A 785 -26.16 -46.94 32.54
N ASP A 786 -25.63 -46.64 33.72
CA ASP A 786 -25.53 -45.28 34.25
C ASP A 786 -24.78 -44.39 33.24
N ASP A 787 -25.31 -43.20 32.94
CA ASP A 787 -24.75 -42.26 31.94
C ASP A 787 -23.28 -41.91 32.26
N GLU A 788 -22.88 -42.00 33.53
CA GLU A 788 -21.50 -41.82 34.01
C GLU A 788 -20.55 -42.92 33.48
N ALA A 789 -21.00 -44.18 33.41
CA ALA A 789 -20.21 -45.32 32.91
C ALA A 789 -20.07 -45.29 31.38
N MET A 790 -21.03 -44.73 30.66
CA MET A 790 -20.94 -44.50 29.21
C MET A 790 -19.95 -43.37 28.89
N MET A 791 -19.85 -42.34 29.75
CA MET A 791 -18.83 -41.29 29.64
C MET A 791 -17.41 -41.80 29.96
N GLU A 792 -17.25 -42.72 30.92
CA GLU A 792 -15.94 -43.35 31.20
C GLU A 792 -15.45 -44.24 30.05
N LEU A 793 -16.35 -44.93 29.35
CA LEU A 793 -16.03 -45.73 28.16
C LEU A 793 -15.60 -44.88 26.95
N ASP A 794 -16.24 -43.73 26.73
CA ASP A 794 -15.91 -42.83 25.62
C ASP A 794 -14.50 -42.22 25.79
N GLY A 795 -14.10 -41.93 27.04
CA GLY A 795 -12.74 -41.51 27.39
C GLY A 795 -11.69 -42.58 27.06
N GLN A 796 -11.95 -43.84 27.41
CA GLN A 796 -11.05 -44.97 27.12
C GLN A 796 -10.95 -45.27 25.62
N LEU A 797 -12.08 -45.23 24.90
CA LEU A 797 -12.13 -45.39 23.44
C LEU A 797 -11.33 -44.29 22.74
N SER A 798 -11.52 -43.03 23.14
CA SER A 798 -10.78 -41.89 22.59
C SER A 798 -9.27 -42.00 22.83
N GLU A 799 -8.86 -42.50 24.00
CA GLU A 799 -7.45 -42.74 24.31
C GLU A 799 -6.86 -43.90 23.49
N ILE A 800 -7.61 -44.98 23.25
CA ILE A 800 -7.20 -46.10 22.39
C ILE A 800 -7.06 -45.63 20.93
N PHE A 801 -8.02 -44.86 20.40
CA PHE A 801 -7.92 -44.31 19.04
C PHE A 801 -6.80 -43.27 18.91
N LYS A 802 -6.56 -42.45 19.95
CA LYS A 802 -5.45 -41.51 19.98
C LYS A 802 -4.11 -42.24 20.01
N ARG A 803 -3.96 -43.31 20.82
CA ARG A 803 -2.76 -44.16 20.85
C ARG A 803 -2.54 -44.87 19.52
N ARG A 804 -3.59 -45.39 18.87
CA ARG A 804 -3.50 -45.98 17.52
C ARG A 804 -3.06 -44.96 16.47
N LYS A 805 -3.65 -43.76 16.48
CA LYS A 805 -3.29 -42.65 15.58
C LYS A 805 -1.85 -42.16 15.83
N ASP A 806 -1.45 -42.03 17.09
CA ASP A 806 -0.09 -41.63 17.47
C ASP A 806 0.93 -42.74 17.15
N ALA A 807 0.56 -44.01 17.24
CA ALA A 807 1.40 -45.15 16.84
C ALA A 807 1.57 -45.22 15.31
N LEU A 808 0.47 -45.03 14.55
CA LEU A 808 0.52 -44.95 13.08
C LEU A 808 1.33 -43.74 12.60
N ASN A 809 1.20 -42.58 13.25
CA ASN A 809 1.99 -41.38 12.95
C ASN A 809 3.48 -41.53 13.28
N LYS A 810 3.86 -42.47 14.16
CA LYS A 810 5.27 -42.75 14.52
C LYS A 810 5.97 -43.68 13.55
N ILE A 811 5.23 -44.38 12.66
CA ILE A 811 5.84 -45.15 11.57
C ILE A 811 6.30 -44.14 10.51
N PRO A 812 7.61 -44.02 10.21
CA PRO A 812 8.06 -43.06 9.23
C PRO A 812 7.66 -43.54 7.84
N THR A 813 6.57 -42.99 7.29
CA THR A 813 6.12 -43.27 5.92
C THR A 813 7.18 -42.84 4.91
N GLY A 814 7.21 -43.48 3.72
CA GLY A 814 8.13 -43.09 2.64
C GLY A 814 8.04 -41.61 2.26
N ASN A 815 6.83 -41.02 2.36
CA ASN A 815 6.60 -39.59 2.15
C ASN A 815 7.23 -38.71 3.24
N GLN A 816 7.14 -39.09 4.51
CA GLN A 816 7.80 -38.37 5.61
C GLN A 816 9.32 -38.33 5.44
N ARG A 817 9.94 -39.48 5.15
CA ARG A 817 11.39 -39.59 4.89
C ARG A 817 11.84 -38.75 3.71
N LYS A 818 11.02 -38.68 2.65
CA LYS A 818 11.25 -37.87 1.45
C LYS A 818 11.13 -36.37 1.75
N ILE A 819 10.17 -35.96 2.57
CA ILE A 819 10.00 -34.56 3.02
C ILE A 819 11.20 -34.14 3.87
N GLU A 820 11.60 -34.93 4.86
CA GLU A 820 12.78 -34.66 5.69
C GLU A 820 14.07 -34.56 4.85
N ALA A 821 14.28 -35.51 3.94
CA ALA A 821 15.45 -35.48 3.05
C ALA A 821 15.48 -34.20 2.19
N LYS A 822 14.31 -33.75 1.72
CA LYS A 822 14.15 -32.49 0.99
C LYS A 822 14.43 -31.29 1.91
N GLU A 823 13.92 -31.27 3.13
CA GLU A 823 14.14 -30.18 4.08
C GLU A 823 15.61 -30.05 4.51
N SER A 824 16.29 -31.18 4.77
CA SER A 824 17.72 -31.20 5.07
C SER A 824 18.52 -30.63 3.90
N ARG A 825 18.22 -31.09 2.68
CA ARG A 825 18.86 -30.58 1.45
C ARG A 825 18.63 -29.08 1.28
N ASP A 826 17.38 -28.63 1.36
CA ASP A 826 17.01 -27.24 1.15
C ASP A 826 17.63 -26.33 2.24
N SER A 827 17.82 -26.84 3.47
CA SER A 827 18.52 -26.15 4.56
C SER A 827 20.01 -25.97 4.27
N VAL A 828 20.70 -27.01 3.77
CA VAL A 828 22.12 -26.92 3.36
C VAL A 828 22.28 -25.94 2.20
N ILE A 829 21.43 -26.01 1.17
CA ILE A 829 21.44 -25.08 0.03
C ILE A 829 21.24 -23.64 0.49
N ALA A 830 20.26 -23.41 1.38
CA ALA A 830 20.00 -22.09 1.92
C ALA A 830 21.20 -21.56 2.72
N PHE A 831 21.88 -22.42 3.49
CA PHE A 831 23.09 -22.04 4.22
C PHE A 831 24.23 -21.66 3.28
N LYS A 832 24.48 -22.45 2.23
CA LYS A 832 25.49 -22.12 1.19
C LYS A 832 25.19 -20.79 0.52
N HIS A 833 23.93 -20.50 0.16
CA HIS A 833 23.55 -19.19 -0.40
C HIS A 833 23.95 -18.02 0.50
N ARG A 834 23.79 -18.18 1.81
CA ARG A 834 24.11 -17.17 2.82
C ARG A 834 25.63 -17.02 3.00
N VAL A 835 26.38 -18.11 2.99
CA VAL A 835 27.85 -18.06 3.01
C VAL A 835 28.39 -17.38 1.76
N VAL A 836 27.79 -17.65 0.59
CA VAL A 836 28.15 -16.94 -0.65
C VAL A 836 27.84 -15.44 -0.55
N ASP A 837 26.80 -15.00 0.17
CA ASP A 837 26.58 -13.57 0.43
C ASP A 837 27.75 -12.96 1.24
N MET A 838 28.27 -13.67 2.25
CA MET A 838 29.42 -13.22 3.04
C MET A 838 30.70 -13.13 2.18
N LEU A 839 30.93 -14.13 1.32
CA LEU A 839 32.04 -14.12 0.36
C LEU A 839 31.90 -12.98 -0.67
N GLU A 840 30.68 -12.67 -1.10
CA GLU A 840 30.39 -11.55 -2.00
C GLU A 840 30.70 -10.19 -1.33
N ILE A 841 30.37 -10.02 -0.04
CA ILE A 841 30.76 -8.83 0.74
C ILE A 841 32.28 -8.69 0.79
N TYR A 842 33.01 -9.78 1.03
CA TYR A 842 34.48 -9.80 1.03
C TYR A 842 35.06 -9.37 -0.33
N CYS A 843 34.57 -9.96 -1.42
CA CYS A 843 34.94 -9.61 -2.79
C CYS A 843 34.73 -8.12 -3.10
N LYS A 844 33.56 -7.60 -2.76
CA LYS A 844 33.25 -6.17 -2.95
C LYS A 844 34.17 -5.26 -2.12
N ASN A 845 34.57 -5.65 -0.91
CA ASN A 845 35.50 -4.86 -0.11
C ASN A 845 36.89 -4.79 -0.75
N VAL A 846 37.40 -5.91 -1.27
CA VAL A 846 38.68 -5.94 -1.99
C VAL A 846 38.61 -5.08 -3.26
N GLU A 847 37.55 -5.18 -4.05
CA GLU A 847 37.34 -4.33 -5.24
C GLU A 847 37.29 -2.83 -4.90
N ARG A 848 36.58 -2.45 -3.83
CA ARG A 848 36.53 -1.06 -3.33
C ARG A 848 37.91 -0.57 -2.92
N SER A 849 38.71 -1.43 -2.26
CA SER A 849 40.07 -1.10 -1.81
C SER A 849 41.01 -0.84 -2.98
N VAL A 850 40.93 -1.67 -4.03
CA VAL A 850 41.69 -1.48 -5.28
C VAL A 850 41.29 -0.18 -6.00
N THR A 851 40.00 0.15 -6.04
CA THR A 851 39.49 1.35 -6.75
C THR A 851 39.86 2.66 -6.04
N LYS A 852 39.99 2.65 -4.71
CA LYS A 852 40.31 3.83 -3.89
C LYS A 852 41.82 4.12 -3.75
N ASN A 853 42.68 3.48 -4.56
CA ASN A 853 44.16 3.59 -4.46
C ASN A 853 44.73 3.22 -3.07
N LYS A 854 44.01 2.45 -2.24
CA LYS A 854 44.63 1.82 -1.06
C LYS A 854 45.52 0.68 -1.55
N LYS A 855 46.70 0.51 -0.93
CA LYS A 855 47.56 -0.65 -1.22
C LYS A 855 46.77 -1.93 -0.95
N LEU A 856 46.67 -2.78 -1.98
CA LEU A 856 46.17 -4.13 -1.82
C LEU A 856 47.08 -4.86 -0.82
N SER A 857 46.51 -5.51 0.18
CA SER A 857 47.30 -6.36 1.09
C SER A 857 47.58 -7.71 0.43
N ALA A 858 48.74 -8.29 0.69
CA ALA A 858 49.07 -9.65 0.27
C ALA A 858 48.05 -10.66 0.79
N THR A 859 47.57 -10.49 2.04
CA THR A 859 46.54 -11.34 2.66
C THR A 859 45.24 -11.34 1.84
N MET A 860 44.78 -10.17 1.41
CA MET A 860 43.56 -10.05 0.58
C MET A 860 43.73 -10.72 -0.78
N SER A 861 44.92 -10.62 -1.36
CA SER A 861 45.24 -11.24 -2.65
C SER A 861 45.32 -12.76 -2.55
N ALA A 862 45.96 -13.27 -1.50
CA ALA A 862 46.05 -14.70 -1.19
C ALA A 862 44.67 -15.29 -0.92
N ASN A 863 43.83 -14.59 -0.15
CA ASN A 863 42.46 -14.97 0.13
C ASN A 863 41.60 -15.07 -1.14
N MET A 864 41.74 -14.13 -2.08
CA MET A 864 41.04 -14.23 -3.37
C MET A 864 41.45 -15.46 -4.18
N LEU A 865 42.73 -15.84 -4.14
CA LEU A 865 43.21 -17.05 -4.80
C LEU A 865 42.68 -18.32 -4.14
N SER A 866 42.65 -18.39 -2.81
CA SER A 866 42.17 -19.57 -2.08
C SER A 866 40.68 -19.84 -2.28
N MET A 867 39.88 -18.82 -2.63
CA MET A 867 38.47 -18.97 -2.97
C MET A 867 38.23 -19.70 -4.30
N ALA A 868 39.19 -19.65 -5.23
CA ALA A 868 38.95 -20.05 -6.62
C ALA A 868 38.66 -21.56 -6.78
N GLU A 869 39.45 -22.42 -6.14
CA GLU A 869 39.27 -23.87 -6.22
C GLU A 869 37.98 -24.36 -5.50
N PRO A 870 37.71 -23.97 -4.24
CA PRO A 870 36.50 -24.41 -3.54
C PRO A 870 35.22 -23.91 -4.22
N MET A 871 35.23 -22.72 -4.81
CA MET A 871 34.07 -22.23 -5.58
C MET A 871 33.80 -23.06 -6.84
N VAL A 872 34.85 -23.53 -7.54
CA VAL A 872 34.70 -24.43 -8.69
C VAL A 872 34.13 -25.79 -8.25
N LYS A 873 34.64 -26.35 -7.14
CA LYS A 873 34.12 -27.59 -6.55
C LYS A 873 32.66 -27.43 -6.09
N ALA A 874 32.30 -26.30 -5.51
CA ALA A 874 30.93 -26.01 -5.09
C ALA A 874 29.96 -25.97 -6.29
N ILE A 875 30.35 -25.38 -7.43
CA ILE A 875 29.54 -25.40 -8.67
C ILE A 875 29.37 -26.83 -9.19
N GLN A 876 30.37 -27.69 -9.05
CA GLN A 876 30.30 -29.09 -9.48
C GLN A 876 29.36 -29.93 -8.61
N GLN A 877 29.33 -29.66 -7.30
CA GLN A 877 28.61 -30.48 -6.32
C GLN A 877 27.18 -30.04 -6.07
N THR A 878 26.84 -28.78 -6.35
CA THR A 878 25.52 -28.23 -6.05
C THR A 878 24.42 -28.78 -6.96
N LEU A 879 23.25 -28.96 -6.37
CA LEU A 879 22.00 -29.36 -7.02
C LEU A 879 21.11 -28.13 -7.32
N ASP A 880 21.50 -26.94 -6.84
CA ASP A 880 20.73 -25.70 -7.02
C ASP A 880 21.31 -24.81 -8.13
N ARG A 881 20.55 -24.61 -9.20
CA ARG A 881 20.97 -23.77 -10.34
C ARG A 881 21.23 -22.30 -9.94
N PRO A 882 20.33 -21.62 -9.19
CA PRO A 882 20.58 -20.27 -8.69
C PRO A 882 21.90 -20.14 -7.91
N LEU A 883 22.23 -21.10 -7.04
CA LEU A 883 23.49 -21.13 -6.30
C LEU A 883 24.69 -21.24 -7.25
N ALA A 884 24.65 -22.18 -8.20
CA ALA A 884 25.70 -22.35 -9.20
C ALA A 884 25.92 -21.07 -10.04
N GLU A 885 24.84 -20.42 -10.48
CA GLU A 885 24.93 -19.16 -11.23
C GLU A 885 25.51 -18.02 -10.39
N LYS A 886 25.14 -17.92 -9.11
CA LYS A 886 25.65 -16.92 -8.18
C LYS A 886 27.14 -17.10 -7.92
N ILE A 887 27.58 -18.33 -7.62
CA ILE A 887 29.00 -18.66 -7.41
C ILE A 887 29.79 -18.41 -8.69
N SER A 888 29.29 -18.84 -9.86
CA SER A 888 29.94 -18.61 -11.15
C SER A 888 30.11 -17.12 -11.47
N LYS A 889 29.08 -16.30 -11.21
CA LYS A 889 29.14 -14.84 -11.38
C LYS A 889 30.15 -14.21 -10.44
N LEU A 890 30.16 -14.57 -9.15
CA LEU A 890 31.10 -14.05 -8.16
C LEU A 890 32.55 -14.41 -8.54
N LEU A 891 32.80 -15.67 -8.87
CA LEU A 891 34.11 -16.17 -9.29
C LEU A 891 34.62 -15.44 -10.54
N LYS A 892 33.80 -15.33 -11.58
CA LYS A 892 34.22 -14.73 -12.86
C LYS A 892 34.34 -13.22 -12.81
N ASN A 893 33.46 -12.54 -12.07
CA ASN A 893 33.40 -11.08 -12.09
C ASN A 893 34.24 -10.42 -11.02
N SER A 894 34.51 -11.10 -9.91
CA SER A 894 35.29 -10.54 -8.80
C SER A 894 36.67 -11.19 -8.72
N VAL A 895 36.72 -12.50 -8.46
CA VAL A 895 37.98 -13.21 -8.26
C VAL A 895 38.85 -13.21 -9.54
N CYS A 896 38.31 -13.70 -10.65
CA CYS A 896 39.07 -13.84 -11.91
C CYS A 896 39.36 -12.51 -12.63
N LYS A 897 38.77 -11.39 -12.20
CA LYS A 897 39.03 -10.04 -12.76
C LYS A 897 40.12 -9.27 -12.02
N MET A 898 40.69 -9.82 -10.95
CA MET A 898 41.83 -9.20 -10.30
C MET A 898 43.00 -9.04 -11.28
N LYS A 899 43.70 -7.91 -11.21
CA LYS A 899 44.82 -7.62 -12.11
C LYS A 899 45.99 -8.56 -11.78
N PRO A 900 46.45 -9.42 -12.72
CA PRO A 900 47.56 -10.34 -12.45
C PRO A 900 48.86 -9.63 -12.04
N ALA A 901 49.10 -8.42 -12.55
CA ALA A 901 50.26 -7.60 -12.18
C ALA A 901 50.32 -7.24 -10.69
N ALA A 902 49.18 -7.21 -9.99
CA ALA A 902 49.15 -6.91 -8.55
C ALA A 902 49.83 -8.01 -7.71
N TYR A 903 49.86 -9.26 -8.22
CA TYR A 903 50.47 -10.39 -7.52
C TYR A 903 52.00 -10.40 -7.61
N LYS A 904 52.59 -9.64 -8.54
CA LYS A 904 54.04 -9.51 -8.70
C LYS A 904 54.72 -8.85 -7.49
N GLU A 905 53.99 -8.02 -6.77
CA GLU A 905 54.50 -7.33 -5.57
C GLU A 905 54.51 -8.24 -4.32
N PHE A 906 53.92 -9.44 -4.39
CA PHE A 906 53.71 -10.35 -3.25
C PHE A 906 54.37 -11.72 -3.41
N THR A 907 55.38 -11.84 -4.26
CA THR A 907 56.08 -13.11 -4.56
C THR A 907 56.78 -13.74 -3.35
N SER A 908 57.04 -12.98 -2.28
CA SER A 908 57.59 -13.49 -1.02
C SER A 908 56.55 -14.13 -0.08
N GLU A 909 55.27 -13.80 -0.26
CA GLU A 909 54.19 -14.17 0.67
C GLU A 909 53.19 -15.16 0.05
N ILE A 910 53.11 -15.21 -1.28
CA ILE A 910 52.27 -16.15 -2.02
C ILE A 910 53.17 -17.17 -2.72
N ASN A 911 53.07 -18.43 -2.33
CA ASN A 911 53.89 -19.51 -2.88
C ASN A 911 53.42 -19.89 -4.31
N GLU A 912 54.32 -19.77 -5.29
CA GLU A 912 54.10 -20.14 -6.68
C GLU A 912 53.69 -21.62 -6.84
N GLU A 913 54.27 -22.52 -6.05
CA GLU A 913 53.94 -23.95 -6.08
C GLU A 913 52.48 -24.22 -5.67
N SER A 914 51.93 -23.40 -4.77
CA SER A 914 50.53 -23.52 -4.35
C SER A 914 49.57 -23.12 -5.46
N ILE A 915 49.92 -22.08 -6.24
CA ILE A 915 49.13 -21.66 -7.40
C ILE A 915 49.23 -22.69 -8.53
N LEU A 916 50.42 -23.26 -8.75
CA LEU A 916 50.62 -24.34 -9.72
C LEU A 916 49.80 -25.58 -9.35
N THR A 917 49.83 -25.99 -8.08
CA THR A 917 49.00 -27.09 -7.56
C THR A 917 47.52 -26.79 -7.74
N SER A 918 47.08 -25.55 -7.47
CA SER A 918 45.69 -25.13 -7.69
C SER A 918 45.30 -25.19 -9.17
N LEU A 919 46.21 -24.83 -10.08
CA LEU A 919 46.00 -24.94 -11.53
C LEU A 919 45.88 -26.41 -11.95
N GLU A 920 46.77 -27.29 -11.48
CA GLU A 920 46.69 -28.73 -11.71
C GLU A 920 45.38 -29.33 -11.18
N ASN A 921 44.93 -28.93 -9.99
CA ASN A 921 43.66 -29.36 -9.41
C ASN A 921 42.46 -28.94 -10.26
N VAL A 922 42.42 -27.71 -10.79
CA VAL A 922 41.35 -27.25 -11.68
C VAL A 922 41.33 -28.06 -12.98
N HIS A 923 42.51 -28.37 -13.54
CA HIS A 923 42.65 -29.21 -14.73
C HIS A 923 42.31 -30.69 -14.48
N ALA A 924 42.57 -31.23 -13.29
CA ALA A 924 42.09 -32.55 -12.90
C ALA A 924 40.56 -32.55 -12.71
N THR A 925 40.01 -31.48 -12.14
CA THR A 925 38.59 -31.34 -11.84
C THR A 925 37.74 -31.23 -13.11
N ILE A 926 38.20 -30.47 -14.13
CA ILE A 926 37.49 -30.38 -15.42
C ILE A 926 37.49 -31.70 -16.20
N LEU A 927 38.46 -32.58 -15.95
CA LEU A 927 38.58 -33.92 -16.54
C LEU A 927 37.80 -34.99 -15.76
N SER A 928 37.16 -34.64 -14.64
CA SER A 928 36.34 -35.57 -13.86
C SER A 928 35.20 -36.17 -14.70
N PRO A 929 34.88 -37.47 -14.52
CA PRO A 929 33.78 -38.10 -15.24
C PRO A 929 32.40 -37.52 -14.86
N LYS A 930 32.26 -36.86 -13.72
CA LYS A 930 31.00 -36.27 -13.24
C LYS A 930 31.11 -34.74 -13.15
N PRO A 931 30.66 -33.97 -14.17
CA PRO A 931 30.73 -32.51 -14.18
C PRO A 931 29.66 -31.80 -13.32
N GLY A 932 28.81 -32.56 -12.62
CA GLY A 932 27.67 -32.02 -11.84
C GLY A 932 26.38 -31.87 -12.66
N GLN A 933 25.35 -31.31 -12.04
CA GLN A 933 24.04 -31.08 -12.68
C GLN A 933 24.06 -29.92 -13.71
N PHE A 934 25.02 -28.99 -13.61
CA PHE A 934 25.09 -27.81 -14.49
C PHE A 934 26.42 -27.74 -15.28
N PRO A 935 26.66 -28.64 -16.25
CA PRO A 935 27.97 -28.78 -16.90
C PRO A 935 28.46 -27.51 -17.61
N GLN A 936 27.57 -26.77 -18.27
CA GLN A 936 27.95 -25.55 -19.01
C GLN A 936 28.49 -24.45 -18.07
N LEU A 937 27.85 -24.26 -16.90
CA LEU A 937 28.28 -23.28 -15.91
C LEU A 937 29.61 -23.69 -15.27
N PHE A 938 29.74 -24.98 -14.94
CA PHE A 938 30.96 -25.59 -14.40
C PHE A 938 32.15 -25.44 -15.36
N PHE A 939 32.03 -25.90 -16.61
CA PHE A 939 33.12 -25.82 -17.59
C PHE A 939 33.54 -24.38 -17.88
N SER A 940 32.58 -23.47 -17.97
CA SER A 940 32.86 -22.05 -18.16
C SER A 940 33.58 -21.43 -16.94
N ALA A 941 33.23 -21.85 -15.72
CA ALA A 941 33.94 -21.45 -14.51
C ALA A 941 35.39 -21.99 -14.50
N CYS A 942 35.58 -23.28 -14.79
CA CYS A 942 36.92 -23.89 -14.91
C CYS A 942 37.80 -23.19 -15.95
N SER A 943 37.25 -22.84 -17.12
CA SER A 943 37.97 -22.07 -18.15
C SER A 943 38.46 -20.72 -17.62
N SER A 944 37.56 -19.95 -17.00
CA SER A 944 37.88 -18.62 -16.47
C SER A 944 38.91 -18.70 -15.35
N THR A 945 38.76 -19.64 -14.42
CA THR A 945 39.67 -19.86 -13.29
C THR A 945 41.04 -20.33 -13.76
N SER A 946 41.11 -21.32 -14.65
CA SER A 946 42.39 -21.81 -15.17
C SER A 946 43.15 -20.71 -15.91
N LEU A 947 42.46 -19.94 -16.76
CA LEU A 947 43.08 -18.82 -17.48
C LEU A 947 43.55 -17.72 -16.52
N PHE A 948 42.80 -17.45 -15.45
CA PHE A 948 43.20 -16.49 -14.41
C PHE A 948 44.45 -16.96 -13.66
N LEU A 949 44.49 -18.19 -13.14
CA LEU A 949 45.65 -18.75 -12.44
C LEU A 949 46.90 -18.77 -13.35
N SER A 950 46.73 -19.13 -14.62
CA SER A 950 47.79 -19.09 -15.64
C SER A 950 48.35 -17.68 -15.82
N LYS A 951 47.48 -16.65 -15.86
CA LYS A 951 47.90 -15.24 -15.94
C LYS A 951 48.63 -14.78 -14.70
N VAL A 952 48.22 -15.23 -13.51
CA VAL A 952 48.86 -14.88 -12.23
C VAL A 952 50.25 -15.50 -12.13
N LEU A 953 50.40 -16.81 -12.41
CA LEU A 953 51.69 -17.51 -12.41
C LEU A 953 52.73 -16.82 -13.30
N ILE A 954 52.34 -16.50 -14.54
CA ILE A 954 53.22 -15.81 -15.49
C ILE A 954 53.53 -14.37 -15.07
N ALA A 955 52.60 -13.68 -14.41
CA ALA A 955 52.83 -12.31 -13.93
C ALA A 955 53.78 -12.27 -12.71
N MET A 956 53.77 -13.31 -11.87
CA MET A 956 54.69 -13.45 -10.73
C MET A 956 56.11 -13.77 -11.21
N LYS A 957 56.24 -14.69 -12.18
CA LYS A 957 57.53 -15.09 -12.74
C LYS A 957 57.47 -15.12 -14.27
N ASP A 958 57.96 -14.06 -14.91
CA ASP A 958 58.04 -13.97 -16.37
C ASP A 958 59.27 -14.72 -16.89
N ASP A 959 59.34 -16.02 -16.61
CA ASP A 959 60.38 -16.92 -17.12
C ASP A 959 59.84 -17.86 -18.23
N PRO A 960 60.70 -18.32 -19.15
CA PRO A 960 60.30 -19.27 -20.19
C PRO A 960 59.85 -20.65 -19.67
N SER A 961 60.38 -21.10 -18.54
CA SER A 961 60.08 -22.39 -17.91
C SER A 961 58.68 -22.45 -17.28
N THR A 962 58.19 -21.38 -16.65
CA THR A 962 56.82 -21.27 -16.12
C THR A 962 55.82 -21.24 -17.27
N SER A 963 56.16 -20.57 -18.38
CA SER A 963 55.34 -20.60 -19.59
C SER A 963 55.27 -22.01 -20.19
N GLU A 964 56.39 -22.74 -20.21
CA GLU A 964 56.45 -24.13 -20.67
C GLU A 964 55.63 -25.08 -19.78
N GLN A 965 55.69 -24.92 -18.46
CA GLN A 965 54.89 -25.68 -17.49
C GLN A 965 53.38 -25.48 -17.71
N VAL A 966 52.92 -24.22 -17.82
CA VAL A 966 51.50 -23.92 -18.06
C VAL A 966 51.03 -24.50 -19.40
N ILE A 967 51.83 -24.37 -20.45
CA ILE A 967 51.54 -24.98 -21.77
C ILE A 967 51.51 -26.51 -21.65
N GLY A 968 52.40 -27.10 -20.86
CA GLY A 968 52.46 -28.53 -20.58
C GLY A 968 51.17 -29.05 -19.92
N ILE A 969 50.64 -28.33 -18.93
CA ILE A 969 49.38 -28.67 -18.26
C ILE A 969 48.21 -28.65 -19.26
N TYR A 970 48.07 -27.56 -20.04
CA TYR A 970 47.03 -27.47 -21.07
C TYR A 970 47.16 -28.54 -22.15
N SER A 971 48.39 -28.89 -22.54
CA SER A 971 48.66 -29.96 -23.52
C SER A 971 48.26 -31.33 -23.00
N THR A 972 48.53 -31.62 -21.73
CA THR A 972 48.10 -32.86 -21.06
C THR A 972 46.58 -32.93 -21.00
N THR A 973 45.92 -31.83 -20.60
CA THR A 973 44.45 -31.76 -20.60
C THR A 973 43.86 -31.91 -22.00
N MET A 974 44.48 -31.35 -23.03
CA MET A 974 44.04 -31.50 -24.42
C MET A 974 44.15 -32.95 -24.91
N LYS A 975 45.23 -33.68 -24.54
CA LYS A 975 45.38 -35.11 -24.85
C LYS A 975 44.25 -35.93 -24.22
N HIS A 976 43.94 -35.70 -22.95
CA HIS A 976 42.83 -36.38 -22.27
C HIS A 976 41.46 -35.98 -22.85
N TRP A 977 41.24 -34.69 -23.12
CA TRP A 977 40.02 -34.19 -23.73
C TRP A 977 39.76 -34.78 -25.13
N ASN A 978 40.80 -35.00 -25.94
CA ASN A 978 40.65 -35.63 -27.24
C ASN A 978 40.19 -37.10 -27.15
N VAL A 979 40.47 -37.78 -26.04
CA VAL A 979 40.09 -39.19 -25.82
C VAL A 979 38.71 -39.31 -25.16
N SER A 980 38.39 -38.47 -24.17
CA SER A 980 37.18 -38.60 -23.34
C SER A 980 36.53 -37.26 -22.93
N GLY A 981 36.78 -36.20 -23.69
CA GLY A 981 36.38 -34.83 -23.35
C GLY A 981 34.87 -34.60 -23.35
N LYS A 982 34.37 -33.98 -22.28
CA LYS A 982 32.94 -33.64 -22.10
C LYS A 982 32.63 -32.15 -22.27
N PHE A 983 33.64 -31.30 -22.44
CA PHE A 983 33.52 -29.84 -22.55
C PHE A 983 33.87 -29.31 -23.94
N GLY A 984 33.42 -28.11 -24.31
CA GLY A 984 33.65 -27.54 -25.64
C GLY A 984 35.11 -27.06 -25.87
N PRO A 985 35.52 -26.84 -27.14
CA PRO A 985 36.87 -26.40 -27.48
C PRO A 985 37.21 -25.00 -26.96
N ASN A 986 36.21 -24.22 -26.53
CA ASN A 986 36.36 -22.86 -26.00
C ASN A 986 37.40 -22.75 -24.88
N PHE A 987 37.50 -23.78 -24.02
CA PHE A 987 38.52 -23.84 -22.97
C PHE A 987 39.95 -23.64 -23.51
N PHE A 988 40.26 -24.26 -24.65
CA PHE A 988 41.57 -24.15 -25.28
C PHE A 988 41.69 -22.90 -26.15
N ILE A 989 40.61 -22.51 -26.83
CA ILE A 989 40.56 -21.31 -27.67
C ILE A 989 40.86 -20.05 -26.83
N ASP A 990 40.26 -19.94 -25.64
CA ASP A 990 40.48 -18.81 -24.74
C ASP A 990 41.95 -18.70 -24.31
N PHE A 991 42.59 -19.83 -24.00
CA PHE A 991 44.01 -19.91 -23.66
C PHE A 991 44.93 -19.55 -24.83
N ILE A 992 44.68 -20.11 -26.01
CA ILE A 992 45.45 -19.83 -27.23
C ILE A 992 45.33 -18.35 -27.63
N ASN A 993 44.12 -17.79 -27.59
CA ASN A 993 43.88 -16.38 -27.87
C ASN A 993 44.65 -15.48 -26.89
N TRP A 994 44.68 -15.85 -25.60
CA TRP A 994 45.47 -15.13 -24.62
C TRP A 994 46.99 -15.24 -24.90
N LEU A 995 47.52 -16.43 -25.21
CA LEU A 995 48.91 -16.60 -25.61
C LEU A 995 49.27 -15.76 -26.84
N ALA A 996 48.40 -15.72 -27.85
CA ALA A 996 48.55 -14.88 -29.04
C ALA A 996 48.61 -13.38 -28.68
N SER A 997 47.78 -12.93 -27.73
CA SER A 997 47.80 -11.55 -27.23
C SER A 997 49.09 -11.20 -26.47
N LYS A 998 49.73 -12.17 -25.82
CA LYS A 998 51.05 -11.98 -25.18
C LYS A 998 52.14 -11.89 -26.24
N LYS A 999 52.06 -12.73 -27.29
CA LYS A 999 53.01 -12.72 -28.42
C LYS A 999 52.99 -11.41 -29.22
N SER A 1000 51.87 -10.68 -29.27
CA SER A 1000 51.80 -9.39 -29.97
C SER A 1000 52.23 -8.18 -29.12
N LYS A 1001 52.52 -8.37 -27.83
CA LYS A 1001 52.94 -7.31 -26.88
C LYS A 1001 54.44 -7.36 -26.55
N ASN A 1002 55.11 -8.47 -26.86
CA ASN A 1002 56.56 -8.56 -27.01
C ASN A 1002 56.93 -8.30 -28.47
#